data_AF-B5EVW4-F1
#
_entry.id   AF-B5EVW4-F1
#
_cell.length_a   1.000
_cell.length_b   1.000
_cell.length_c   1.000
_cell.angle_alpha   90.00
_cell.angle_beta   90.00
_cell.angle_gamma   90.00
#
_symmetry.space_group_name_H-M   'P 1'
#
loop_
_entity.id
_entity.type
_entity.pdbx_description
1 polymer ?
#
loop_
_entity_poly.entity_id
_entity_poly.type
_entity_poly.pdbx_seq_one_letter_code
_entity_poly.pdbx_strand_id
1 'polypeptide(L)'
;MDNAIGSVNIFNLNSLTSSLALDAYNLSEALIEEICTLLRAGLCLQFSSSHAKDSSTVTNAGIEAMRRCIERGEIEPERPLVILTVDTLLEPENIQCYVPVSYEHIKSTCESYGINLIIKIVSPPIHQQLMVLFAGVQKLFSSSMSGRSGDCSVIWKIDTMRRSLKAIKESLPLKYQQSTWASVTGSRSSESVRRKLNMRKVGVNDLKSTKLLSIIDNDGTKAFGKVYNFAPIADWSTPDVINYLNHAGDKPCSLTLPNQRIPAYIDSFGLLLAIYGEGGSDTCEIVMDDAMDKGGSSCNGTARYGCTVCGMVSKDHSGLSMRELPRWGRFGDSFTRLRDYFIRTSVDVQYRAFHPRAMCSVTSNVYLQPNVLKANVLEKLVYFGAQMTEDYKQAHLDFKACYERGEIESDIGVKDIMSDTSMSFDVREQYRDAYIARMLKSPLYDLFSEKHAVLLSFLWTLHGVNTSPYRPVKILSNVRKGKRIPFPKTNDELNELRAQQGLKAWDHKDVLNRDIPDARAYQLFTPPQDTLKGLQSSLNRKVTETDLINLLPINMESYWLQNNKSLMLDSNGFQITRLTNLPLHTRRIKLKYTFDPLTKEEVIKTQCMQLNRTIELSTYSEIYAQVVRAGRELLSASLRLDEAIYDLDVLQSHSLGMEPLSLTTTMEMNFCKSFESTIIGVSGNPRKRPSTGLRFSRRKRDFSKQGVKIGRASLKDYNPTVSPALHEQHQSAIKYWLPDLSQKLAFQFDLANYHHNDVNLTEYTPYYFDEACFSTWLEKGFDSLVIEHDHFVSTARDNKLQARCYSGVEPCHKLLLGTGLVISSKFERYVQFSLARTQLFHECRLFRLSTKSLSFIDSAKGVISMAGQRRQKAEQLLAVRYLRNEKRKEVSALLKQNTQQRKNQALTSIMARLSEFHEHYRKVCESKLATQTVYALTQKPKEILHVMDYWLAEFTPLCCSPEKALSVLATEKERIALCNDLESVKQFAIAFSELLNDTKRHILGIIETTNNKFNSVVSQVLEEELFVDDLNNIEMNDESNAMFIGEWLKSQSVVGNSYLMAHGIIKYSVFSIGLHCTAEVQRGSSSRLEQRKKLAQELFHYIDDLSCQSVEALERLLLSKHSKIDRVAVMNCERKATLAELRAIASHGRN
;
A
#
# COMPACT_ATOMS: atom_id res chain seq x y z
N MET A 1 72.28 -15.00 62.96
CA MET A 1 70.97 -14.32 63.10
C MET A 1 70.66 -13.80 61.71
N ASP A 2 69.99 -14.64 60.93
CA ASP A 2 69.53 -14.35 59.57
C ASP A 2 68.05 -14.72 59.48
N ASN A 3 67.37 -14.06 58.53
CA ASN A 3 66.01 -14.27 58.00
C ASN A 3 64.84 -13.56 58.69
N ALA A 4 64.40 -12.45 58.06
CA ALA A 4 63.03 -12.29 57.55
C ALA A 4 62.88 -10.95 56.79
N ILE A 5 63.03 -10.96 55.46
CA ILE A 5 62.54 -9.86 54.58
C ILE A 5 61.50 -10.49 53.65
N GLY A 6 60.25 -10.08 53.83
CA GLY A 6 59.11 -10.48 53.02
C GLY A 6 59.15 -9.84 51.64
N SER A 7 58.88 -10.65 50.62
CA SER A 7 58.82 -10.31 49.20
C SER A 7 57.78 -9.22 48.90
N VAL A 8 58.24 -8.06 48.43
CA VAL A 8 57.41 -7.06 47.76
C VAL A 8 57.19 -7.55 46.32
N ASN A 9 55.94 -7.85 45.95
CA ASN A 9 55.56 -8.12 44.57
C ASN A 9 55.67 -6.83 43.75
N ILE A 10 56.77 -6.69 43.01
CA ILE A 10 56.90 -5.65 41.98
C ILE A 10 55.99 -6.08 40.82
N PHE A 11 54.83 -5.45 40.67
CA PHE A 11 53.97 -5.61 39.51
C PHE A 11 54.69 -5.10 38.26
N ASN A 12 55.02 -5.99 37.33
CA ASN A 12 55.66 -5.61 36.07
C ASN A 12 54.57 -5.16 35.08
N LEU A 13 54.25 -3.86 35.07
CA LEU A 13 53.26 -3.22 34.18
C LEU A 13 53.48 -3.55 32.68
N ASN A 14 54.72 -3.78 32.25
CA ASN A 14 55.05 -4.13 30.86
C ASN A 14 54.65 -5.57 30.49
N SER A 15 54.61 -6.48 31.48
CA SER A 15 54.19 -7.87 31.25
C SER A 15 52.68 -7.98 31.05
N LEU A 16 51.90 -7.17 31.78
CA LEU A 16 50.44 -7.16 31.72
C LEU A 16 49.92 -6.52 30.42
N THR A 17 50.54 -5.41 29.99
CA THR A 17 50.21 -4.77 28.70
C THR A 17 50.53 -5.68 27.52
N SER A 18 51.67 -6.39 27.57
CA SER A 18 52.04 -7.38 26.55
C SER A 18 51.06 -8.56 26.49
N SER A 19 50.58 -9.06 27.64
CA SER A 19 49.60 -10.16 27.65
C SER A 19 48.25 -9.74 27.06
N LEU A 20 47.78 -8.52 27.39
CA LEU A 20 46.52 -8.00 26.85
C LEU A 20 46.56 -7.82 25.32
N ALA A 21 47.70 -7.34 24.78
CA ALA A 21 47.89 -7.21 23.34
C ALA A 21 47.89 -8.58 22.64
N LEU A 22 48.55 -9.58 23.22
CA LEU A 22 48.57 -10.95 22.69
C LEU A 22 47.17 -11.58 22.70
N ASP A 23 46.42 -11.41 23.79
CA ASP A 23 45.06 -11.93 23.91
C ASP A 23 44.12 -11.30 22.88
N ALA A 24 44.20 -9.98 22.68
CA ALA A 24 43.44 -9.27 21.65
C ALA A 24 43.75 -9.81 20.24
N TYR A 25 45.02 -10.04 19.94
CA TYR A 25 45.47 -10.59 18.66
C TYR A 25 44.94 -12.01 18.43
N ASN A 26 45.05 -12.90 19.43
CA ASN A 26 44.56 -14.27 19.34
C ASN A 26 43.03 -14.33 19.15
N LEU A 27 42.29 -13.47 19.86
CA LEU A 27 40.85 -13.33 19.68
C LEU A 27 40.49 -12.83 18.28
N SER A 28 41.26 -11.89 17.73
CA SER A 28 41.11 -11.39 16.37
C SER A 28 41.27 -12.50 15.34
N GLU A 29 42.38 -13.26 15.40
CA GLU A 29 42.67 -14.32 14.45
C GLU A 29 41.62 -15.43 14.49
N ALA A 30 41.17 -15.83 15.69
CA ALA A 30 40.08 -16.79 15.84
C ALA A 30 38.77 -16.30 15.22
N LEU A 31 38.43 -15.02 15.40
CA LEU A 31 37.23 -14.42 14.82
C LEU A 31 37.30 -14.33 13.28
N ILE A 32 38.45 -13.96 12.74
CA ILE A 32 38.68 -13.90 11.28
C ILE A 32 38.54 -15.30 10.68
N GLU A 33 39.13 -16.32 11.28
CA GLU A 33 39.08 -17.70 10.77
C GLU A 33 37.67 -18.30 10.79
N GLU A 34 36.86 -17.97 11.80
CA GLU A 34 35.43 -18.33 11.85
C GLU A 34 34.66 -17.77 10.63
N ILE A 35 34.98 -16.54 10.21
CA ILE A 35 34.35 -15.91 9.05
C ILE A 35 34.90 -16.47 7.74
N CYS A 36 36.22 -16.68 7.63
CA CYS A 36 36.87 -17.35 6.49
C CYS A 36 36.26 -18.73 6.24
N THR A 37 35.97 -19.50 7.29
CA THR A 37 35.33 -20.82 7.19
C THR A 37 33.97 -20.75 6.49
N LEU A 38 33.16 -19.72 6.76
CA LEU A 38 31.87 -19.53 6.09
C LEU A 38 32.04 -19.09 4.62
N LEU A 39 33.02 -18.23 4.34
CA LEU A 39 33.34 -17.80 2.97
C LEU A 39 33.80 -18.98 2.10
N ARG A 40 34.70 -19.82 2.62
CA ARG A 40 35.18 -21.04 1.96
C ARG A 40 34.05 -22.03 1.65
N ALA A 41 33.02 -22.08 2.49
CA ALA A 41 31.83 -22.89 2.28
C ALA A 41 30.82 -22.29 1.26
N GLY A 42 31.15 -21.16 0.61
CA GLY A 42 30.33 -20.57 -0.46
C GLY A 42 29.22 -19.63 0.02
N LEU A 43 29.22 -19.22 1.29
CA LEU A 43 28.20 -18.30 1.81
C LEU A 43 28.47 -16.86 1.37
N CYS A 44 27.39 -16.12 1.13
CA CYS A 44 27.41 -14.65 1.07
C CYS A 44 27.21 -14.07 2.47
N LEU A 45 27.91 -12.97 2.78
CA LEU A 45 27.88 -12.37 4.11
C LEU A 45 27.12 -11.05 4.11
N GLN A 46 26.25 -10.88 5.10
CA GLN A 46 25.63 -9.60 5.42
C GLN A 46 25.94 -9.21 6.87
N PHE A 47 26.60 -8.08 7.06
CA PHE A 47 26.86 -7.51 8.39
C PHE A 47 25.80 -6.48 8.74
N SER A 48 25.16 -6.67 9.90
CA SER A 48 24.28 -5.66 10.48
C SER A 48 25.13 -4.75 11.36
N SER A 49 25.57 -3.61 10.81
CA SER A 49 26.43 -2.68 11.53
C SER A 49 25.63 -1.56 12.16
N SER A 50 25.88 -1.29 13.44
CA SER A 50 25.43 -0.07 14.11
C SER A 50 26.57 0.94 14.28
N HIS A 51 27.77 0.60 13.80
CA HIS A 51 29.04 1.32 14.07
C HIS A 51 29.36 1.49 15.57
N ALA A 52 28.59 0.85 16.45
CA ALA A 52 28.88 0.65 17.86
C ALA A 52 30.05 -0.34 18.05
N LYS A 53 30.68 -0.31 19.23
CA LYS A 53 31.84 -1.15 19.59
C LYS A 53 31.75 -2.60 19.11
N ASP A 54 30.64 -3.29 19.43
CA ASP A 54 30.49 -4.73 19.15
C ASP A 54 30.28 -5.00 17.65
N SER A 55 29.56 -4.11 16.94
CA SER A 55 29.36 -4.22 15.49
C SER A 55 30.60 -3.84 14.68
N SER A 56 31.39 -2.87 15.16
CA SER A 56 32.63 -2.45 14.51
C SER A 56 33.67 -3.56 14.57
N THR A 57 33.81 -4.26 15.70
CA THR A 57 34.67 -5.45 15.83
C THR A 57 34.36 -6.53 14.80
N VAL A 58 33.10 -6.96 14.69
CA VAL A 58 32.75 -8.02 13.72
C VAL A 58 32.84 -7.56 12.27
N THR A 59 32.53 -6.29 11.99
CA THR A 59 32.66 -5.72 10.64
C THR A 59 34.13 -5.65 10.23
N ASN A 60 35.01 -5.25 11.14
CA ASN A 60 36.44 -5.19 10.92
C ASN A 60 37.02 -6.58 10.56
N ALA A 61 36.71 -7.59 11.38
CA ALA A 61 37.12 -8.96 11.10
C ALA A 61 36.50 -9.52 9.81
N GLY A 62 35.28 -9.10 9.46
CA GLY A 62 34.61 -9.49 8.22
C GLY A 62 35.29 -8.97 6.95
N ILE A 63 35.71 -7.70 6.96
CA ILE A 63 36.47 -7.08 5.86
C ILE A 63 37.81 -7.78 5.69
N GLU A 64 38.52 -8.02 6.80
CA GLU A 64 39.82 -8.70 6.77
C GLU A 64 39.71 -10.16 6.31
N ALA A 65 38.69 -10.90 6.75
CA ALA A 65 38.42 -12.25 6.26
C ALA A 65 38.16 -12.27 4.75
N MET A 66 37.37 -11.33 4.25
CA MET A 66 37.10 -11.21 2.81
C MET A 66 38.37 -10.93 2.01
N ARG A 67 39.21 -9.98 2.47
CA ARG A 67 40.52 -9.67 1.87
C ARG A 67 41.40 -10.91 1.80
N ARG A 68 41.60 -11.60 2.93
CA ARG A 68 42.45 -12.80 3.01
C ARG A 68 41.97 -13.91 2.08
N CYS A 69 40.66 -14.18 2.02
CA CYS A 69 40.13 -15.22 1.15
C CYS A 69 40.27 -14.87 -0.35
N ILE A 70 40.13 -13.59 -0.73
CA ILE A 70 40.36 -13.14 -2.12
C ILE A 70 41.84 -13.27 -2.49
N GLU A 71 42.74 -12.78 -1.65
CA GLU A 71 44.19 -12.83 -1.91
C GLU A 71 44.73 -14.27 -2.00
N ARG A 72 44.16 -15.19 -1.22
CA ARG A 72 44.49 -16.62 -1.27
C ARG A 72 43.84 -17.36 -2.44
N GLY A 73 42.97 -16.71 -3.21
CA GLY A 73 42.20 -17.33 -4.30
C GLY A 73 41.17 -18.35 -3.82
N GLU A 74 40.74 -18.27 -2.56
CA GLU A 74 39.73 -19.17 -1.97
C GLU A 74 38.30 -18.80 -2.38
N ILE A 75 38.07 -17.53 -2.74
CA ILE A 75 36.79 -17.01 -3.21
C ILE A 75 36.99 -16.06 -4.41
N GLU A 76 35.94 -15.91 -5.22
CA GLU A 76 35.94 -15.00 -6.35
C GLU A 76 35.81 -13.52 -5.91
N PRO A 77 36.53 -12.56 -6.53
CA PRO A 77 36.46 -11.13 -6.18
C PRO A 77 35.07 -10.52 -6.35
N GLU A 78 34.23 -11.05 -7.25
CA GLU A 78 32.89 -10.55 -7.50
C GLU A 78 31.89 -10.93 -6.39
N ARG A 79 32.29 -11.74 -5.40
CA ARG A 79 31.41 -12.15 -4.32
C ARG A 79 30.99 -10.95 -3.47
N PRO A 80 29.68 -10.72 -3.25
CA PRO A 80 29.22 -9.52 -2.56
C PRO A 80 29.47 -9.61 -1.05
N LEU A 81 30.07 -8.56 -0.50
CA LEU A 81 30.05 -8.25 0.93
C LEU A 81 28.98 -7.19 1.20
N VAL A 82 27.94 -7.53 1.95
CA VAL A 82 26.85 -6.58 2.25
C VAL A 82 27.00 -6.02 3.66
N ILE A 83 27.10 -4.71 3.80
CA ILE A 83 27.10 -4.03 5.10
C ILE A 83 25.88 -3.11 5.17
N LEU A 84 25.00 -3.36 6.13
CA LEU A 84 23.79 -2.60 6.31
C LEU A 84 23.75 -1.92 7.67
N THR A 85 23.52 -0.62 7.63
CA THR A 85 23.34 0.23 8.80
C THR A 85 21.92 0.77 8.80
N VAL A 86 21.21 0.63 9.91
CA VAL A 86 19.85 1.17 10.03
C VAL A 86 19.89 2.44 10.86
N ASP A 87 19.67 3.58 10.21
CA ASP A 87 19.50 4.87 10.86
C ASP A 87 18.03 5.05 11.24
N THR A 88 17.74 5.06 12.55
CA THR A 88 16.38 5.26 13.04
C THR A 88 15.89 6.71 12.96
N LEU A 89 16.74 7.63 12.51
CA LEU A 89 16.54 9.10 12.48
C LEU A 89 16.43 9.72 13.87
N LEU A 90 16.82 8.96 14.89
CA LEU A 90 16.70 9.28 16.31
C LEU A 90 17.96 8.86 17.08
N GLU A 91 19.06 8.61 16.36
CA GLU A 91 20.34 8.29 16.99
C GLU A 91 20.88 9.52 17.75
N PRO A 92 21.60 9.33 18.86
CA PRO A 92 22.27 10.40 19.60
C PRO A 92 23.21 11.26 18.76
N GLU A 93 23.42 12.51 19.17
CA GLU A 93 24.18 13.52 18.43
C GLU A 93 25.61 13.05 18.12
N ASN A 94 26.30 12.45 19.09
CA ASN A 94 27.66 11.93 18.93
C ASN A 94 27.74 10.73 17.95
N ILE A 95 26.79 9.80 18.01
CA ILE A 95 26.68 8.67 17.07
C ILE A 95 26.41 9.16 15.64
N GLN A 96 25.59 10.20 15.49
CA GLN A 96 25.36 10.82 14.18
C GLN A 96 26.63 11.44 13.58
N CYS A 97 27.60 11.86 14.40
CA CYS A 97 28.90 12.34 13.92
C CYS A 97 29.82 11.19 13.48
N TYR A 98 29.82 10.08 14.21
CA TYR A 98 30.74 8.96 13.97
C TYR A 98 30.37 8.05 12.81
N VAL A 99 29.08 7.74 12.64
CA VAL A 99 28.62 6.76 11.63
C VAL A 99 29.08 7.13 10.22
N PRO A 100 28.96 8.38 9.74
CA PRO A 100 29.47 8.78 8.43
C PRO A 100 30.98 8.58 8.27
N VAL A 101 31.77 8.89 9.32
CA VAL A 101 33.23 8.71 9.31
C VAL A 101 33.58 7.23 9.12
N SER A 102 32.99 6.36 9.95
CA SER A 102 33.19 4.91 9.84
C SER A 102 32.71 4.35 8.50
N TYR A 103 31.61 4.86 7.95
CA TYR A 103 31.09 4.46 6.64
C TYR A 103 32.08 4.74 5.50
N GLU A 104 32.65 5.95 5.44
CA GLU A 104 33.62 6.31 4.39
C GLU A 104 34.93 5.52 4.53
N HIS A 105 35.41 5.31 5.76
CA HIS A 105 36.57 4.46 6.00
C HIS A 105 36.35 3.02 5.50
N ILE A 106 35.24 2.37 5.86
CA ILE A 106 34.91 1.03 5.36
C ILE A 106 34.87 0.99 3.83
N LYS A 107 34.23 2.00 3.21
CA LYS A 107 34.13 2.08 1.75
C LYS A 107 35.50 2.18 1.10
N SER A 108 36.34 3.12 1.52
CA SER A 108 37.68 3.34 0.98
C SER A 108 38.62 2.13 1.18
N THR A 109 38.54 1.46 2.34
CA THR A 109 39.31 0.25 2.62
C THR A 109 38.87 -0.93 1.76
N CYS A 110 37.56 -1.14 1.58
CA CYS A 110 37.10 -2.22 0.72
C CYS A 110 37.44 -1.97 -0.76
N GLU A 111 37.39 -0.72 -1.23
CA GLU A 111 37.82 -0.33 -2.57
C GLU A 111 39.32 -0.61 -2.77
N SER A 112 40.18 -0.28 -1.81
CA SER A 112 41.62 -0.56 -1.90
C SER A 112 41.96 -2.05 -1.90
N TYR A 113 41.13 -2.87 -1.24
CA TYR A 113 41.26 -4.33 -1.24
C TYR A 113 40.58 -5.03 -2.43
N GLY A 114 39.92 -4.29 -3.33
CA GLY A 114 39.19 -4.89 -4.46
C GLY A 114 37.99 -5.74 -4.04
N ILE A 115 37.40 -5.47 -2.87
CA ILE A 115 36.22 -6.18 -2.37
C ILE A 115 34.96 -5.62 -3.03
N ASN A 116 34.11 -6.50 -3.58
CA ASN A 116 32.77 -6.12 -4.05
C ASN A 116 31.83 -5.76 -2.89
N LEU A 117 31.93 -4.51 -2.41
CA LEU A 117 31.19 -4.00 -1.28
C LEU A 117 29.83 -3.41 -1.70
N ILE A 118 28.77 -3.83 -1.00
CA ILE A 118 27.46 -3.16 -1.01
C ILE A 118 27.20 -2.64 0.40
N ILE A 119 27.49 -1.36 0.61
CA ILE A 119 27.27 -0.68 1.90
C ILE A 119 26.13 0.33 1.80
N LYS A 120 25.11 0.21 2.66
CA LYS A 120 23.96 1.14 2.69
C LYS A 120 23.57 1.54 4.11
N ILE A 121 23.31 2.83 4.29
CA ILE A 121 22.55 3.36 5.43
C ILE A 121 21.09 3.42 5.00
N VAL A 122 20.21 2.76 5.75
CA VAL A 122 18.78 2.67 5.45
C VAL A 122 17.95 3.21 6.61
N SER A 123 16.86 3.89 6.31
CA SER A 123 15.99 4.50 7.32
C SER A 123 14.56 3.96 7.23
N PRO A 124 13.78 4.02 8.33
CA PRO A 124 12.37 3.69 8.29
C PRO A 124 11.63 4.57 7.25
N PRO A 125 10.69 3.99 6.47
CA PRO A 125 9.88 4.78 5.56
C PRO A 125 9.05 5.82 6.33
N ILE A 126 8.72 6.93 5.70
CA ILE A 126 8.10 8.10 6.37
C ILE A 126 6.87 7.76 7.22
N HIS A 127 6.01 6.83 6.79
CA HIS A 127 4.83 6.41 7.56
C HIS A 127 5.13 5.67 8.87
N GLN A 128 6.38 5.23 9.05
CA GLN A 128 6.87 4.56 10.26
C GLN A 128 7.77 5.46 11.11
N GLN A 129 8.16 6.64 10.65
CA GLN A 129 8.98 7.57 11.41
C GLN A 129 8.23 8.09 12.66
N LEU A 130 8.97 8.57 13.67
CA LEU A 130 8.48 8.84 15.03
C LEU A 130 7.12 9.56 15.05
N MET A 131 7.07 10.72 14.40
CA MET A 131 5.90 11.60 14.46
C MET A 131 4.71 11.01 13.70
N VAL A 132 4.92 10.38 12.55
CA VAL A 132 3.81 9.77 11.81
C VAL A 132 3.28 8.52 12.52
N LEU A 133 4.15 7.69 13.09
CA LEU A 133 3.75 6.46 13.75
C LEU A 133 2.95 6.73 15.04
N PHE A 134 3.42 7.65 15.88
CA PHE A 134 2.83 7.91 17.20
C PHE A 134 1.84 9.08 17.23
N ALA A 135 2.01 10.09 16.38
CA ALA A 135 0.99 11.13 16.22
C ALA A 135 -0.07 10.76 15.17
N GLY A 136 0.14 9.75 14.33
CA GLY A 136 -0.79 9.35 13.26
C GLY A 136 -1.89 8.37 13.65
N VAL A 137 -2.17 8.21 14.95
CA VAL A 137 -3.27 7.37 15.46
C VAL A 137 -3.09 5.87 15.17
N GLN A 138 -1.92 5.48 14.69
CA GLN A 138 -1.61 4.10 14.37
C GLN A 138 -1.26 3.32 15.64
N LYS A 139 -0.46 3.91 16.52
CA LYS A 139 0.10 3.24 17.69
C LYS A 139 0.28 4.16 18.88
N LEU A 140 0.17 3.60 20.09
CA LEU A 140 0.59 4.26 21.32
C LEU A 140 2.08 4.02 21.55
N PHE A 141 2.76 5.00 22.14
CA PHE A 141 4.17 4.89 22.49
C PHE A 141 4.42 3.70 23.43
N SER A 142 5.50 2.95 23.17
CA SER A 142 5.93 1.84 24.01
C SER A 142 6.96 2.33 25.01
N SER A 143 6.78 1.94 26.27
CA SER A 143 7.78 2.15 27.33
C SER A 143 8.01 0.88 28.13
N SER A 144 9.15 0.79 28.83
CA SER A 144 9.45 -0.28 29.81
C SER A 144 8.32 -0.44 30.83
N MET A 145 7.68 0.68 31.14
CA MET A 145 6.55 0.80 32.06
C MET A 145 5.24 0.30 31.46
N SER A 146 5.00 0.49 30.16
CA SER A 146 3.69 0.26 29.53
C SER A 146 3.22 -1.21 29.48
N GLY A 147 4.10 -2.18 29.78
CA GLY A 147 3.86 -3.61 29.57
C GLY A 147 3.72 -4.01 28.10
N ARG A 148 3.93 -3.07 27.17
CA ARG A 148 3.91 -3.31 25.71
C ARG A 148 5.30 -3.75 25.24
N SER A 149 5.34 -4.60 24.22
CA SER A 149 6.61 -4.97 23.60
C SER A 149 7.29 -3.76 22.95
N GLY A 150 8.63 -3.79 22.92
CA GLY A 150 9.47 -2.80 22.25
C GLY A 150 9.36 -2.92 20.74
N ASP A 151 8.17 -2.59 20.21
CA ASP A 151 7.85 -2.78 18.79
C ASP A 151 8.64 -1.83 17.88
N CYS A 152 9.16 -0.72 18.42
CA CYS A 152 10.07 0.17 17.70
C CYS A 152 11.32 -0.55 17.20
N SER A 153 11.87 -1.50 17.97
CA SER A 153 13.03 -2.30 17.51
C SER A 153 12.67 -3.20 16.33
N VAL A 154 11.44 -3.71 16.28
CA VAL A 154 10.97 -4.52 15.16
C VAL A 154 10.72 -3.65 13.94
N ILE A 155 9.94 -2.59 14.10
CA ILE A 155 9.51 -1.70 13.00
C ILE A 155 10.70 -0.94 12.42
N TRP A 156 11.47 -0.24 13.26
CA TRP A 156 12.51 0.66 12.80
C TRP A 156 13.81 -0.04 12.44
N LYS A 157 14.19 -1.11 13.16
CA LYS A 157 15.47 -1.80 12.94
C LYS A 157 15.32 -3.08 12.10
N ILE A 158 14.56 -4.05 12.60
CA ILE A 158 14.52 -5.41 12.00
C ILE A 158 13.79 -5.43 10.64
N ASP A 159 12.61 -4.84 10.55
CA ASP A 159 11.80 -4.87 9.33
C ASP A 159 12.42 -4.01 8.22
N THR A 160 12.97 -2.85 8.57
CA THR A 160 13.77 -2.00 7.66
C THR A 160 14.97 -2.76 7.10
N MET A 161 15.72 -3.45 7.97
CA MET A 161 16.88 -4.26 7.57
C MET A 161 16.47 -5.38 6.60
N ARG A 162 15.45 -6.16 6.96
CA ARG A 162 14.98 -7.29 6.12
C ARG A 162 14.48 -6.84 4.77
N ARG A 163 13.74 -5.73 4.70
CA ARG A 163 13.26 -5.17 3.43
C ARG A 163 14.44 -4.77 2.54
N SER A 164 15.42 -4.09 3.11
CA SER A 164 16.60 -3.61 2.38
C SER A 164 17.46 -4.77 1.88
N LEU A 165 17.69 -5.79 2.72
CA LEU A 165 18.43 -6.98 2.31
C LEU A 165 17.70 -7.75 1.21
N LYS A 166 16.37 -7.89 1.29
CA LYS A 166 15.58 -8.53 0.22
C LYS A 166 15.76 -7.81 -1.11
N ALA A 167 15.67 -6.48 -1.09
CA ALA A 167 15.84 -5.65 -2.27
C ALA A 167 17.26 -5.75 -2.87
N ILE A 168 18.31 -5.76 -2.02
CA ILE A 168 19.70 -5.96 -2.47
C ILE A 168 19.87 -7.35 -3.08
N LYS A 169 19.36 -8.40 -2.43
CA LYS A 169 19.42 -9.76 -2.96
C LYS A 169 18.76 -9.85 -4.34
N GLU A 170 17.61 -9.22 -4.54
CA GLU A 170 16.91 -9.21 -5.83
C GLU A 170 17.68 -8.47 -6.93
N SER A 171 18.58 -7.54 -6.56
CA SER A 171 19.43 -6.80 -7.52
C SER A 171 20.72 -7.53 -7.91
N LEU A 172 21.10 -8.59 -7.21
CA LEU A 172 22.35 -9.33 -7.46
C LEU A 172 22.21 -10.36 -8.59
N PRO A 173 23.31 -10.82 -9.22
CA PRO A 173 23.30 -11.95 -10.15
C PRO A 173 22.63 -13.20 -9.56
N LEU A 174 21.92 -13.99 -10.39
CA LEU A 174 21.13 -15.15 -9.96
C LEU A 174 21.91 -16.12 -9.05
N LYS A 175 23.21 -16.34 -9.34
CA LYS A 175 24.11 -17.15 -8.51
C LYS A 175 24.09 -16.72 -7.03
N TYR A 176 24.17 -15.42 -6.75
CA TYR A 176 24.19 -14.87 -5.38
C TYR A 176 22.81 -14.72 -4.76
N GLN A 177 21.76 -14.59 -5.59
CA GLN A 177 20.38 -14.64 -5.09
C GLN A 177 20.08 -16.00 -4.45
N GLN A 178 20.54 -17.07 -5.11
CA GLN A 178 20.33 -18.46 -4.74
C GLN A 178 21.36 -18.99 -3.73
N SER A 179 22.51 -18.33 -3.56
CA SER A 179 23.48 -18.65 -2.50
C SER A 179 22.84 -18.64 -1.11
N THR A 180 23.44 -19.38 -0.19
CA THR A 180 23.12 -19.32 1.24
C THR A 180 23.76 -18.06 1.85
N TRP A 181 23.03 -17.37 2.73
CA TRP A 181 23.49 -16.13 3.35
C TRP A 181 23.67 -16.27 4.85
N ALA A 182 24.70 -15.63 5.40
CA ALA A 182 24.86 -15.42 6.83
C ALA A 182 24.66 -13.93 7.19
N SER A 183 23.66 -13.64 8.02
CA SER A 183 23.44 -12.34 8.65
C SER A 183 24.25 -12.27 9.94
N VAL A 184 25.42 -11.65 9.89
CA VAL A 184 26.37 -11.52 10.99
C VAL A 184 26.01 -10.34 11.88
N THR A 185 26.01 -10.55 13.20
CA THR A 185 25.68 -9.53 14.21
C THR A 185 26.67 -9.56 15.37
N GLY A 186 27.01 -8.41 15.95
CA GLY A 186 27.84 -8.29 17.16
C GLY A 186 27.09 -8.58 18.48
N SER A 187 26.13 -9.51 18.47
CA SER A 187 25.29 -9.80 19.65
C SER A 187 26.04 -10.65 20.68
N ARG A 188 26.06 -10.26 21.96
CA ARG A 188 26.77 -10.99 23.04
C ARG A 188 25.86 -11.48 24.16
N SER A 189 26.19 -12.64 24.73
CA SER A 189 25.42 -13.25 25.83
C SER A 189 25.62 -12.51 27.16
N SER A 190 26.78 -11.87 27.34
CA SER A 190 27.15 -11.05 28.50
C SER A 190 26.51 -9.65 28.50
N GLU A 191 25.84 -9.24 27.41
CA GLU A 191 25.25 -7.89 27.28
C GLU A 191 24.05 -7.66 28.23
N SER A 192 23.18 -8.67 28.39
CA SER A 192 22.10 -8.67 29.38
C SER A 192 21.41 -10.04 29.48
N VAL A 193 20.74 -10.30 30.60
CA VAL A 193 19.88 -11.50 30.78
C VAL A 193 18.84 -11.61 29.66
N ARG A 194 18.21 -10.50 29.28
CA ARG A 194 17.24 -10.46 28.18
C ARG A 194 17.87 -10.81 26.83
N ARG A 195 19.09 -10.34 26.57
CA ARG A 195 19.82 -10.63 25.33
C ARG A 195 20.17 -12.11 25.23
N LYS A 196 20.72 -12.70 26.29
CA LYS A 196 21.02 -14.14 26.39
C LYS A 196 19.79 -15.01 26.11
N LEU A 197 18.63 -14.68 26.69
CA LEU A 197 17.37 -15.39 26.44
C LEU A 197 16.89 -15.26 24.99
N ASN A 198 17.03 -14.08 24.38
CA ASN A 198 16.67 -13.88 22.97
C ASN A 198 17.63 -14.64 22.04
N MET A 199 18.94 -14.63 22.30
CA MET A 199 19.92 -15.38 21.52
C MET A 199 19.68 -16.89 21.58
N ARG A 200 19.32 -17.43 22.76
CA ARG A 200 18.89 -18.83 22.89
C ARG A 200 17.64 -19.15 22.08
N LYS A 201 16.65 -18.26 22.06
CA LYS A 201 15.43 -18.43 21.25
C LYS A 201 15.71 -18.41 19.75
N VAL A 202 16.67 -17.59 19.32
CA VAL A 202 17.08 -17.48 17.91
C VAL A 202 18.06 -18.59 17.52
N GLY A 203 18.70 -19.25 18.49
CA GLY A 203 19.65 -20.34 18.27
C GLY A 203 21.10 -19.90 18.05
N VAL A 204 21.47 -18.67 18.43
CA VAL A 204 22.79 -18.06 18.14
C VAL A 204 23.70 -17.88 19.37
N ASN A 205 23.27 -18.32 20.56
CA ASN A 205 24.00 -18.06 21.82
C ASN A 205 25.39 -18.73 21.87
N ASP A 206 25.55 -19.88 21.21
CA ASP A 206 26.76 -20.71 21.23
C ASP A 206 27.00 -21.31 19.83
N LEU A 207 26.76 -20.49 18.79
CA LEU A 207 26.82 -20.92 17.39
C LEU A 207 28.14 -20.45 16.76
N LYS A 208 29.07 -21.40 16.57
CA LYS A 208 30.28 -21.23 15.77
C LYS A 208 30.04 -21.68 14.32
N SER A 209 30.94 -21.32 13.41
CA SER A 209 30.84 -21.55 11.95
C SER A 209 30.62 -23.02 11.60
N THR A 210 31.38 -23.93 12.19
CA THR A 210 31.27 -25.39 11.97
C THR A 210 29.85 -25.92 12.26
N LYS A 211 29.26 -25.48 13.37
CA LYS A 211 27.89 -25.85 13.75
C LYS A 211 26.86 -25.19 12.82
N LEU A 212 27.08 -23.96 12.38
CA LEU A 212 26.21 -23.32 11.39
C LEU A 212 26.22 -24.08 10.06
N LEU A 213 27.40 -24.50 9.58
CA LEU A 213 27.52 -25.30 8.36
C LEU A 213 26.78 -26.63 8.47
N SER A 214 26.93 -27.37 9.59
CA SER A 214 26.12 -28.59 9.79
C SER A 214 24.60 -28.35 9.79
N ILE A 215 24.12 -27.18 10.26
CA ILE A 215 22.69 -26.83 10.19
C ILE A 215 22.27 -26.59 8.73
N ILE A 216 23.13 -25.93 7.95
CA ILE A 216 22.90 -25.65 6.53
C ILE A 216 22.87 -26.96 5.73
N ASP A 217 23.83 -27.86 5.98
CA ASP A 217 23.91 -29.17 5.33
C ASP A 217 22.66 -30.02 5.59
N ASN A 218 22.17 -30.01 6.84
CA ASN A 218 20.93 -30.69 7.22
C ASN A 218 19.68 -30.10 6.53
N ASP A 219 19.68 -28.81 6.19
CA ASP A 219 18.58 -28.18 5.45
C ASP A 219 18.63 -28.49 3.94
N GLY A 220 19.80 -28.86 3.40
CA GLY A 220 20.01 -29.24 2.00
C GLY A 220 19.50 -28.19 1.03
N THR A 221 18.63 -28.58 0.08
CA THR A 221 18.08 -27.65 -0.92
C THR A 221 17.20 -26.54 -0.33
N LYS A 222 16.74 -26.67 0.92
CA LYS A 222 15.99 -25.59 1.61
C LYS A 222 16.89 -24.44 2.07
N ALA A 223 18.21 -24.62 2.04
CA ALA A 223 19.17 -23.58 2.37
C ALA A 223 19.32 -22.53 1.25
N PHE A 224 19.01 -22.88 -0.01
CA PHE A 224 19.18 -21.98 -1.15
C PHE A 224 18.36 -20.70 -0.97
N GLY A 225 19.03 -19.55 -1.08
CA GLY A 225 18.45 -18.22 -0.89
C GLY A 225 18.04 -17.89 0.55
N LYS A 226 18.26 -18.78 1.54
CA LYS A 226 17.92 -18.55 2.94
C LYS A 226 19.01 -17.72 3.65
N VAL A 227 18.58 -16.93 4.64
CA VAL A 227 19.46 -16.11 5.49
C VAL A 227 19.49 -16.72 6.89
N TYR A 228 20.67 -17.12 7.36
CA TYR A 228 20.89 -17.64 8.72
C TYR A 228 21.50 -16.56 9.60
N ASN A 229 21.05 -16.45 10.86
CA ASN A 229 21.63 -15.49 11.80
C ASN A 229 22.92 -16.06 12.40
N PHE A 230 23.95 -15.24 12.50
CA PHE A 230 25.25 -15.62 13.06
C PHE A 230 25.76 -14.53 14.02
N ALA A 231 26.30 -14.93 15.17
CA ALA A 231 26.82 -14.04 16.19
C ALA A 231 28.18 -14.56 16.68
N PRO A 232 29.28 -14.25 15.96
CA PRO A 232 30.56 -14.94 16.15
C PRO A 232 31.23 -14.62 17.49
N ILE A 233 30.95 -13.44 18.06
CA ILE A 233 31.47 -12.97 19.35
C ILE A 233 30.49 -13.19 20.52
N ALA A 234 29.55 -14.13 20.40
CA ALA A 234 28.50 -14.36 21.40
C ALA A 234 29.02 -14.63 22.83
N ASP A 235 30.21 -15.21 22.91
CA ASP A 235 30.98 -15.58 24.09
C ASP A 235 31.90 -14.46 24.62
N TRP A 236 32.13 -13.39 23.87
CA TRP A 236 33.03 -12.31 24.28
C TRP A 236 32.46 -11.49 25.46
N SER A 237 33.34 -11.06 26.35
CA SER A 237 33.08 -10.09 27.40
C SER A 237 33.19 -8.65 26.87
N THR A 238 32.79 -7.67 27.68
CA THR A 238 32.99 -6.25 27.31
C THR A 238 34.48 -5.87 27.31
N PRO A 239 35.29 -6.29 28.30
CA PRO A 239 36.75 -6.13 28.24
C PRO A 239 37.36 -6.67 26.94
N ASP A 240 36.96 -7.85 26.47
CA ASP A 240 37.51 -8.43 25.22
C ASP A 240 37.29 -7.52 24.01
N VAL A 241 36.09 -6.95 23.89
CA VAL A 241 35.73 -6.03 22.79
C VAL A 241 36.53 -4.74 22.87
N ILE A 242 36.63 -4.14 24.06
CA ILE A 242 37.37 -2.89 24.25
C ILE A 242 38.87 -3.12 24.03
N ASN A 243 39.41 -4.23 24.54
CA ASN A 243 40.80 -4.62 24.36
C ASN A 243 41.14 -4.82 22.87
N TYR A 244 40.26 -5.50 22.12
CA TYR A 244 40.39 -5.62 20.67
C TYR A 244 40.46 -4.24 19.98
N LEU A 245 39.52 -3.33 20.29
CA LEU A 245 39.45 -2.02 19.64
C LEU A 245 40.65 -1.12 19.97
N ASN A 246 41.19 -1.23 21.18
CA ASN A 246 42.39 -0.49 21.60
C ASN A 246 43.65 -0.88 20.80
N HIS A 247 43.75 -2.13 20.37
CA HIS A 247 44.93 -2.68 19.69
C HIS A 247 44.76 -2.81 18.16
N ALA A 248 43.60 -2.42 17.62
CA ALA A 248 43.31 -2.51 16.19
C ALA A 248 43.59 -1.21 15.44
N GLY A 249 44.18 -1.34 14.25
CA GLY A 249 44.52 -0.25 13.34
C GLY A 249 46.03 0.00 13.22
N ASP A 250 46.38 0.90 12.29
CA ASP A 250 47.78 1.26 12.02
C ASP A 250 48.39 2.18 13.08
N LYS A 251 47.54 2.96 13.76
CA LYS A 251 47.86 3.84 14.88
C LYS A 251 47.01 3.48 16.10
N PRO A 252 47.18 2.27 16.67
CA PRO A 252 46.32 1.78 17.75
C PRO A 252 46.40 2.67 19.00
N CYS A 253 45.33 2.66 19.80
CA CYS A 253 45.27 3.44 21.04
C CYS A 253 46.18 2.86 22.14
N SER A 254 46.58 1.60 22.01
CA SER A 254 47.48 0.90 22.93
C SER A 254 48.60 0.21 22.16
N LEU A 255 49.74 -0.02 22.84
CA LEU A 255 50.92 -0.65 22.24
C LEU A 255 50.61 -2.07 21.77
N THR A 256 50.93 -2.37 20.51
CA THR A 256 50.84 -3.72 19.94
C THR A 256 52.18 -4.44 20.01
N LEU A 257 52.16 -5.77 20.06
CA LEU A 257 53.37 -6.58 19.96
C LEU A 257 53.99 -6.55 18.54
N PRO A 258 55.32 -6.64 18.41
CA PRO A 258 55.98 -6.73 17.11
C PRO A 258 55.43 -7.89 16.26
N ASN A 259 55.12 -7.65 14.99
CA ASN A 259 54.55 -8.62 14.04
C ASN A 259 53.16 -9.20 14.39
N GLN A 260 52.46 -8.65 15.39
CA GLN A 260 51.14 -9.09 15.81
C GLN A 260 50.16 -7.90 15.77
N ARG A 261 50.08 -7.25 14.61
CA ARG A 261 49.17 -6.13 14.39
C ARG A 261 47.79 -6.65 14.00
N ILE A 262 46.76 -6.06 14.60
CA ILE A 262 45.37 -6.30 14.22
C ILE A 262 45.01 -5.28 13.13
N PRO A 263 44.79 -5.70 11.88
CA PRO A 263 44.44 -4.78 10.80
C PRO A 263 43.07 -4.14 11.08
N ALA A 264 42.88 -2.91 10.63
CA ALA A 264 41.57 -2.27 10.69
C ALA A 264 41.26 -1.38 9.49
N TYR A 265 39.97 -1.15 9.24
CA TYR A 265 39.50 -0.22 8.20
C TYR A 265 39.72 1.26 8.56
N ILE A 266 40.18 1.55 9.77
CA ILE A 266 40.45 2.91 10.27
C ILE A 266 41.79 2.90 11.01
N ASP A 267 42.52 4.03 10.97
CA ASP A 267 43.82 4.19 11.64
C ASP A 267 43.76 3.78 13.11
N SER A 268 42.70 4.18 13.81
CA SER A 268 42.45 3.84 15.21
C SER A 268 40.95 3.90 15.53
N PHE A 269 40.52 3.13 16.53
CA PHE A 269 39.16 3.24 17.07
C PHE A 269 39.04 4.30 18.19
N GLY A 270 40.01 5.21 18.32
CA GLY A 270 40.07 6.19 19.41
C GLY A 270 38.83 7.08 19.51
N LEU A 271 38.32 7.59 18.39
CA LEU A 271 37.08 8.37 18.35
C LEU A 271 35.86 7.58 18.85
N LEU A 272 35.75 6.30 18.46
CA LEU A 272 34.66 5.43 18.92
C LEU A 272 34.74 5.23 20.44
N LEU A 273 35.93 4.99 20.97
CA LEU A 273 36.16 4.78 22.40
C LEU A 273 35.88 6.07 23.20
N ALA A 274 36.31 7.22 22.69
CA ALA A 274 36.01 8.53 23.28
C ALA A 274 34.51 8.80 23.37
N ILE A 275 33.77 8.51 22.29
CA ILE A 275 32.31 8.60 22.29
C ILE A 275 31.71 7.75 23.39
N TYR A 276 32.16 6.51 23.61
CA TYR A 276 31.67 5.69 24.72
C TYR A 276 32.09 6.18 26.11
N GLY A 277 33.18 6.93 26.20
CA GLY A 277 33.58 7.66 27.41
C GLY A 277 32.56 8.72 27.82
N GLU A 278 31.99 9.47 26.87
CA GLU A 278 30.99 10.54 27.15
C GLU A 278 29.70 10.04 27.85
N GLY A 279 29.36 8.77 27.69
CA GLY A 279 28.13 8.17 28.22
C GLY A 279 28.30 7.47 29.56
N GLY A 280 29.54 7.36 30.05
CA GLY A 280 29.86 6.89 31.39
C GLY A 280 30.07 8.09 32.32
N SER A 281 29.50 8.05 33.53
CA SER A 281 29.82 9.01 34.59
C SER A 281 31.25 8.89 35.12
N ASP A 282 31.96 7.84 34.69
CA ASP A 282 33.36 7.60 34.99
C ASP A 282 34.17 8.12 33.80
N THR A 283 35.02 9.11 34.05
CA THR A 283 36.13 9.43 33.18
C THR A 283 36.81 8.13 32.83
N CYS A 284 36.87 7.80 31.54
CA CYS A 284 37.72 6.71 31.08
C CYS A 284 39.15 7.18 31.31
N GLU A 285 39.65 7.04 32.54
CA GLU A 285 41.06 7.20 32.84
C GLU A 285 41.76 6.07 32.09
N ILE A 286 42.09 6.35 30.83
CA ILE A 286 43.18 5.71 30.11
C ILE A 286 44.46 6.23 30.79
N VAL A 287 44.64 5.86 32.05
CA VAL A 287 45.88 6.05 32.81
C VAL A 287 46.24 4.68 33.36
N MET A 288 47.42 4.23 32.98
CA MET A 288 47.98 2.94 33.33
C MET A 288 48.49 2.90 34.78
N ASP A 289 47.64 3.21 35.77
CA ASP A 289 48.01 3.09 37.19
C ASP A 289 47.02 2.24 38.00
N ASP A 290 47.55 1.11 38.51
CA ASP A 290 47.32 0.39 39.78
C ASP A 290 45.93 0.17 40.39
N ALA A 291 44.81 0.47 39.72
CA ALA A 291 43.47 0.27 40.27
C ALA A 291 42.69 -0.95 39.70
N MET A 292 43.36 -1.99 39.20
CA MET A 292 42.68 -3.20 38.71
C MET A 292 42.12 -4.12 39.82
N ASP A 293 42.61 -4.02 41.06
CA ASP A 293 42.22 -4.94 42.15
C ASP A 293 41.09 -4.44 43.08
N LYS A 294 40.50 -3.27 42.80
CA LYS A 294 39.35 -2.76 43.55
C LYS A 294 38.18 -2.34 42.66
N GLY A 295 37.69 -3.22 41.78
CA GLY A 295 36.36 -3.07 41.16
C GLY A 295 36.01 -1.66 40.69
N GLY A 296 37.01 -0.92 40.18
CA GLY A 296 36.86 0.43 39.67
C GLY A 296 35.90 0.37 38.50
N SER A 297 35.00 1.33 38.43
CA SER A 297 33.91 1.42 37.47
C SER A 297 34.41 1.63 36.03
N SER A 298 35.05 0.61 35.45
CA SER A 298 35.37 0.56 34.03
C SER A 298 34.08 0.42 33.24
N CYS A 299 33.55 1.51 32.65
CA CYS A 299 32.44 1.54 31.68
C CYS A 299 31.38 0.42 31.85
N ASN A 300 30.98 0.15 33.10
CA ASN A 300 30.47 -1.15 33.54
C ASN A 300 28.98 -1.26 33.17
N GLY A 301 28.70 -1.43 31.88
CA GLY A 301 27.36 -1.66 31.34
C GLY A 301 26.39 -0.48 31.36
N THR A 302 26.82 0.71 31.80
CA THR A 302 26.00 1.94 31.97
C THR A 302 25.82 2.73 30.69
N ALA A 303 26.88 2.96 29.90
CA ALA A 303 26.80 3.67 28.62
C ALA A 303 26.17 2.79 27.53
N ARG A 304 24.88 3.00 27.25
CA ARG A 304 24.18 2.38 26.12
C ARG A 304 23.54 3.48 25.28
N TYR A 305 24.14 3.79 24.13
CA TYR A 305 23.51 4.67 23.15
C TYR A 305 22.33 3.93 22.49
N GLY A 306 21.13 4.33 22.91
CA GLY A 306 19.88 4.01 22.23
C GLY A 306 19.34 5.26 21.53
N CYS A 307 18.17 5.16 20.91
CA CYS A 307 17.55 6.35 20.35
C CYS A 307 17.21 7.40 21.43
N THR A 308 17.32 8.68 21.11
CA THR A 308 17.16 9.81 22.05
C THR A 308 15.79 9.88 22.72
N VAL A 309 14.78 9.23 22.14
CA VAL A 309 13.42 9.15 22.68
C VAL A 309 13.11 7.79 23.32
N CYS A 310 14.09 6.92 23.56
CA CYS A 310 13.84 5.53 23.98
C CYS A 310 12.98 5.42 25.25
N GLY A 311 11.74 4.94 25.11
CA GLY A 311 10.86 4.67 26.25
C GLY A 311 11.18 3.35 26.98
N MET A 312 12.04 2.49 26.42
CA MET A 312 12.32 1.15 26.94
C MET A 312 13.37 1.13 28.06
N VAL A 313 14.00 2.28 28.34
CA VAL A 313 14.84 2.51 29.51
C VAL A 313 14.06 3.33 30.52
N SER A 314 14.23 3.06 31.82
CA SER A 314 13.59 3.84 32.89
C SER A 314 14.16 5.26 32.93
N LYS A 315 15.48 5.37 33.08
CA LYS A 315 16.25 6.61 33.02
C LYS A 315 17.32 6.47 31.93
N ASP A 316 17.44 7.47 31.08
CA ASP A 316 18.43 7.52 30.02
C ASP A 316 19.68 8.22 30.54
N HIS A 317 20.62 7.43 31.10
CA HIS A 317 21.84 7.98 31.71
C HIS A 317 22.76 8.60 30.66
N SER A 318 22.98 7.91 29.53
CA SER A 318 23.80 8.41 28.42
C SER A 318 23.29 9.76 27.91
N GLY A 319 21.96 9.91 27.73
CA GLY A 319 21.33 11.15 27.31
C GLY A 319 21.43 12.30 28.33
N LEU A 320 21.56 11.99 29.63
CA LEU A 320 21.78 13.00 30.67
C LEU A 320 23.24 13.43 30.73
N SER A 321 24.19 12.49 30.70
CA SER A 321 25.63 12.78 30.69
C SER A 321 26.04 13.62 29.48
N MET A 322 25.52 13.29 28.29
CA MET A 322 25.79 14.10 27.09
C MET A 322 25.38 15.56 27.26
N ARG A 323 24.30 15.86 27.99
CA ARG A 323 23.84 17.25 28.18
C ARG A 323 24.71 18.08 29.08
N GLU A 324 25.45 17.43 29.97
CA GLU A 324 26.41 18.10 30.84
C GLU A 324 27.59 18.62 30.01
N LEU A 325 27.85 18.03 28.83
CA LEU A 325 28.85 18.50 27.88
C LEU A 325 28.35 19.73 27.10
N PRO A 326 29.06 20.88 27.12
CA PRO A 326 28.69 22.09 26.40
C PRO A 326 28.37 21.86 24.91
N ARG A 327 29.12 20.98 24.23
CA ARG A 327 28.93 20.66 22.81
C ARG A 327 27.53 20.12 22.47
N TRP A 328 26.88 19.43 23.41
CA TRP A 328 25.53 18.89 23.23
C TRP A 328 24.47 19.66 24.03
N GLY A 329 24.84 20.22 25.19
CA GLY A 329 23.97 21.03 26.05
C GLY A 329 23.34 22.22 25.32
N ARG A 330 24.00 22.75 24.27
CA ARG A 330 23.48 23.81 23.39
C ARG A 330 22.11 23.51 22.76
N PHE A 331 21.75 22.23 22.60
CA PHE A 331 20.47 21.82 22.00
C PHE A 331 19.34 21.68 23.03
N GLY A 332 19.63 21.89 24.31
CA GLY A 332 18.66 21.86 25.40
C GLY A 332 18.10 20.47 25.72
N ASP A 333 16.96 20.44 26.43
CA ASP A 333 16.35 19.22 26.97
C ASP A 333 15.06 18.78 26.25
N SER A 334 14.77 19.40 25.09
CA SER A 334 13.54 19.20 24.29
C SER A 334 13.23 17.72 24.04
N PHE A 335 14.24 16.89 23.76
CA PHE A 335 14.07 15.45 23.57
C PHE A 335 13.63 14.70 24.83
N THR A 336 14.18 15.01 26.01
CA THR A 336 13.71 14.36 27.26
C THR A 336 12.31 14.81 27.59
N ARG A 337 12.00 16.09 27.41
CA ARG A 337 10.64 16.60 27.59
C ARG A 337 9.65 15.88 26.68
N LEU A 338 9.98 15.72 25.40
CA LEU A 338 9.16 14.98 24.44
C LEU A 338 9.03 13.49 24.80
N ARG A 339 10.13 12.82 25.14
CA ARG A 339 10.18 11.42 25.60
C ARG A 339 9.26 11.20 26.79
N ASP A 340 9.40 12.00 27.84
CA ASP A 340 8.60 11.88 29.05
C ASP A 340 7.12 12.16 28.78
N TYR A 341 6.83 13.13 27.90
CA TYR A 341 5.46 13.39 27.47
C TYR A 341 4.85 12.22 26.69
N PHE A 342 5.59 11.59 25.78
CA PHE A 342 5.17 10.36 25.11
C PHE A 342 4.89 9.23 26.11
N ILE A 343 5.76 9.03 27.09
CA ILE A 343 5.58 8.01 28.13
C ILE A 343 4.29 8.28 28.91
N ARG A 344 4.11 9.48 29.47
CA ARG A 344 2.93 9.84 30.27
C ARG A 344 1.63 9.70 29.48
N THR A 345 1.57 10.25 28.27
CA THR A 345 0.35 10.22 27.43
C THR A 345 0.00 8.83 26.95
N SER A 346 0.99 7.95 26.75
CA SER A 346 0.75 6.57 26.33
C SER A 346 0.25 5.64 27.44
N VAL A 347 0.58 5.95 28.70
CA VAL A 347 0.22 5.14 29.88
C VAL A 347 -1.12 5.61 30.43
N ASP A 348 -1.31 6.91 30.61
CA ASP A 348 -2.51 7.46 31.24
C ASP A 348 -3.71 7.46 30.27
N VAL A 349 -4.80 6.83 30.71
CA VAL A 349 -6.07 6.69 29.97
C VAL A 349 -6.74 8.05 29.73
N GLN A 350 -6.51 9.05 30.59
CA GLN A 350 -7.13 10.37 30.44
C GLN A 350 -6.74 11.09 29.14
N TYR A 351 -5.57 10.77 28.59
CA TYR A 351 -5.11 11.30 27.30
C TYR A 351 -5.64 10.50 26.10
N ARG A 352 -6.38 9.42 26.33
CA ARG A 352 -6.89 8.54 25.27
C ARG A 352 -8.32 8.89 24.90
N ALA A 353 -8.63 8.76 23.62
CA ALA A 353 -9.94 8.93 23.05
C ALA A 353 -10.62 7.57 22.88
N PHE A 354 -11.92 7.49 23.14
CA PHE A 354 -12.77 6.34 22.79
C PHE A 354 -13.06 6.37 21.29
N HIS A 355 -12.00 6.16 20.50
CA HIS A 355 -12.00 6.46 19.08
C HIS A 355 -12.68 5.33 18.27
N PRO A 356 -13.69 5.65 17.43
CA PRO A 356 -14.30 4.65 16.54
C PRO A 356 -13.34 4.33 15.39
N ARG A 357 -12.69 3.15 15.46
CA ARG A 357 -11.75 2.68 14.42
C ARG A 357 -12.10 1.30 13.90
N ALA A 358 -12.54 0.40 14.76
CA ALA A 358 -12.85 -0.97 14.39
C ALA A 358 -14.36 -1.20 14.46
N MET A 359 -14.84 -2.16 13.67
CA MET A 359 -16.22 -2.60 13.67
C MET A 359 -16.24 -4.11 13.75
N CYS A 360 -17.21 -4.69 14.44
CA CYS A 360 -17.38 -6.12 14.49
C CYS A 360 -17.86 -6.64 13.13
N SER A 361 -17.16 -7.61 12.55
CA SER A 361 -17.58 -8.18 11.25
C SER A 361 -18.87 -9.00 11.32
N VAL A 362 -19.39 -9.30 12.53
CA VAL A 362 -20.59 -10.10 12.74
C VAL A 362 -21.79 -9.18 12.99
N THR A 363 -21.71 -8.35 14.03
CA THR A 363 -22.84 -7.48 14.43
C THR A 363 -22.85 -6.12 13.73
N SER A 364 -21.78 -5.78 13.00
CA SER A 364 -21.54 -4.44 12.47
C SER A 364 -21.53 -3.31 13.51
N ASN A 365 -21.48 -3.64 14.80
CA ASN A 365 -21.33 -2.63 15.86
C ASN A 365 -19.91 -2.06 15.87
N VAL A 366 -19.80 -0.76 16.10
CA VAL A 366 -18.52 -0.01 16.09
C VAL A 366 -17.89 -0.03 17.47
N TYR A 367 -16.62 -0.38 17.55
CA TYR A 367 -15.88 -0.40 18.80
C TYR A 367 -15.35 0.99 19.13
N LEU A 368 -15.73 1.47 20.31
CA LEU A 368 -15.20 2.66 20.95
C LEU A 368 -14.15 2.22 21.97
N GLN A 369 -12.87 2.36 21.63
CA GLN A 369 -11.75 1.86 22.45
C GLN A 369 -10.78 2.99 22.84
N PRO A 370 -10.29 3.03 24.09
CA PRO A 370 -9.28 4.01 24.53
C PRO A 370 -7.87 3.58 24.08
N ASN A 371 -7.68 3.41 22.77
CA ASN A 371 -6.44 2.92 22.14
C ASN A 371 -5.74 3.98 21.29
N VAL A 372 -6.31 5.19 21.24
CA VAL A 372 -5.85 6.33 20.43
C VAL A 372 -5.71 7.54 21.33
N LEU A 373 -4.75 8.43 21.09
CA LEU A 373 -4.64 9.69 21.83
C LEU A 373 -5.72 10.69 21.38
N LYS A 374 -6.17 11.55 22.29
CA LYS A 374 -7.12 12.63 21.97
C LYS A 374 -6.50 13.62 20.96
N ALA A 375 -7.32 14.19 20.09
CA ALA A 375 -6.89 15.11 19.05
C ALA A 375 -6.04 16.28 19.58
N ASN A 376 -6.40 16.84 20.74
CA ASN A 376 -5.62 17.92 21.36
C ASN A 376 -4.22 17.47 21.83
N VAL A 377 -4.04 16.21 22.23
CA VAL A 377 -2.74 15.63 22.58
C VAL A 377 -1.92 15.41 21.33
N LEU A 378 -2.55 14.88 20.28
CA LEU A 378 -1.92 14.69 18.97
C LEU A 378 -1.44 16.02 18.38
N GLU A 379 -2.27 17.07 18.41
CA GLU A 379 -1.88 18.43 17.98
C GLU A 379 -0.67 18.95 18.77
N LYS A 380 -0.60 18.71 20.10
CA LYS A 380 0.56 19.10 20.91
C LYS A 380 1.83 18.36 20.49
N LEU A 381 1.74 17.06 20.25
CA LEU A 381 2.87 16.27 19.74
C LEU A 381 3.37 16.85 18.41
N VAL A 382 2.45 17.19 17.50
CA VAL A 382 2.80 17.84 16.22
C VAL A 382 3.48 19.19 16.44
N TYR A 383 2.98 20.02 17.36
CA TYR A 383 3.66 21.27 17.72
C TYR A 383 5.08 21.03 18.23
N PHE A 384 5.31 20.08 19.13
CA PHE A 384 6.65 19.80 19.64
C PHE A 384 7.59 19.31 18.53
N GLY A 385 7.14 18.38 17.70
CA GLY A 385 7.92 17.90 16.55
C GLY A 385 8.27 19.02 15.56
N ALA A 386 7.30 19.89 15.24
CA ALA A 386 7.51 21.03 14.36
C ALA A 386 8.46 22.08 14.97
N GLN A 387 8.30 22.40 16.26
CA GLN A 387 9.19 23.34 16.97
C GLN A 387 10.62 22.84 16.98
N MET A 388 10.84 21.60 17.42
CA MET A 388 12.18 21.02 17.43
C MET A 388 12.80 21.02 16.04
N THR A 389 12.04 20.65 15.01
CA THR A 389 12.52 20.67 13.62
C THR A 389 13.01 22.06 13.20
N GLU A 390 12.23 23.11 13.48
CA GLU A 390 12.63 24.48 13.12
C GLU A 390 13.79 24.99 14.00
N ASP A 391 13.84 24.61 15.29
CA ASP A 391 14.93 25.00 16.19
C ASP A 391 16.27 24.33 15.78
N TYR A 392 16.26 23.05 15.37
CA TYR A 392 17.46 22.37 14.83
C TYR A 392 17.85 22.87 13.44
N LYS A 393 16.89 23.30 12.61
CA LYS A 393 17.18 23.99 11.35
C LYS A 393 17.89 25.30 11.59
N GLN A 394 17.41 26.11 12.54
CA GLN A 394 18.06 27.37 12.89
C GLN A 394 19.49 27.12 13.40
N ALA A 395 19.68 26.16 14.31
CA ALA A 395 21.01 25.81 14.82
C ALA A 395 21.99 25.38 13.71
N HIS A 396 21.51 24.65 12.70
CA HIS A 396 22.29 24.29 11.52
C HIS A 396 22.66 25.51 10.66
N LEU A 397 21.71 26.42 10.41
CA LEU A 397 21.96 27.65 9.66
C LEU A 397 22.95 28.56 10.38
N ASP A 398 22.81 28.71 11.70
CA ASP A 398 23.72 29.50 12.53
C ASP A 398 25.15 28.93 12.49
N PHE A 399 25.27 27.60 12.58
CA PHE A 399 26.56 26.91 12.45
C PHE A 399 27.18 27.10 11.06
N LYS A 400 26.38 26.92 10.00
CA LYS A 400 26.83 27.13 8.63
C LYS A 400 27.32 28.56 8.40
N ALA A 401 26.59 29.56 8.92
CA ALA A 401 27.00 30.96 8.84
C ALA A 401 28.29 31.23 9.62
N CYS A 402 28.49 30.58 10.78
CA CYS A 402 29.75 30.65 11.54
C CYS A 402 30.93 30.08 10.73
N TYR A 403 30.73 28.94 10.07
CA TYR A 403 31.72 28.31 9.20
C TYR A 403 32.07 29.20 7.99
N GLU A 404 31.07 29.78 7.32
CA GLU A 404 31.27 30.67 6.17
C GLU A 404 32.01 31.97 6.53
N ARG A 405 31.92 32.44 7.79
CA ARG A 405 32.69 33.59 8.30
C ARG A 405 34.12 33.24 8.72
N GLY A 406 34.49 31.96 8.75
CA GLY A 406 35.80 31.52 9.26
C GLY A 406 35.93 31.58 10.79
N GLU A 407 34.82 31.65 11.52
CA GLU A 407 34.78 31.79 12.98
C GLU A 407 34.61 30.43 13.70
N ILE A 408 34.88 29.32 13.00
CA ILE A 408 34.52 27.96 13.47
C ILE A 408 35.15 27.58 14.82
N GLU A 409 36.34 28.08 15.12
CA GLU A 409 37.04 27.86 16.39
C GLU A 409 36.36 28.53 17.59
N SER A 410 35.47 29.50 17.33
CA SER A 410 34.65 30.14 18.36
C SER A 410 33.36 29.38 18.66
N ASP A 411 32.99 28.38 17.84
CA ASP A 411 31.81 27.56 18.08
C ASP A 411 31.94 26.79 19.39
N ILE A 412 30.86 26.78 20.19
CA ILE A 412 30.86 26.18 21.51
C ILE A 412 31.20 24.69 21.49
N GLY A 413 30.79 23.96 20.45
CA GLY A 413 31.04 22.53 20.32
C GLY A 413 32.47 22.23 19.91
N VAL A 414 32.99 22.97 18.93
CA VAL A 414 34.40 22.85 18.48
C VAL A 414 35.36 23.17 19.62
N LYS A 415 35.12 24.28 20.32
CA LYS A 415 35.95 24.70 21.45
C LYS A 415 35.95 23.66 22.57
N ASP A 416 34.76 23.15 22.93
CA ASP A 416 34.61 22.12 23.95
C ASP A 416 35.37 20.84 23.58
N ILE A 417 35.21 20.35 22.34
CA ILE A 417 35.94 19.17 21.80
C ILE A 417 37.45 19.36 21.91
N MET A 418 37.97 20.51 21.45
CA MET A 418 39.42 20.75 21.43
C MET A 418 40.01 20.96 22.83
N SER A 419 39.21 21.43 23.79
CA SER A 419 39.62 21.63 25.19
C SER A 419 39.54 20.37 26.06
N ASP A 420 38.96 19.28 25.56
CA ASP A 420 38.69 18.07 26.33
C ASP A 420 39.97 17.25 26.61
N THR A 421 40.45 17.31 27.84
CA THR A 421 41.71 16.65 28.24
C THR A 421 41.59 15.14 28.39
N SER A 422 40.37 14.57 28.32
CA SER A 422 40.17 13.11 28.38
C SER A 422 40.58 12.39 27.08
N MET A 423 40.77 13.14 25.99
CA MET A 423 41.11 12.61 24.67
C MET A 423 42.53 13.01 24.24
N SER A 424 43.20 12.12 23.49
CA SER A 424 44.46 12.47 22.83
C SER A 424 44.26 13.59 21.79
N PHE A 425 45.33 14.28 21.41
CA PHE A 425 45.24 15.37 20.42
C PHE A 425 44.68 14.87 19.08
N ASP A 426 45.18 13.74 18.58
CA ASP A 426 44.71 13.15 17.32
C ASP A 426 43.22 12.77 17.37
N VAL A 427 42.74 12.25 18.51
CA VAL A 427 41.32 11.90 18.68
C VAL A 427 40.46 13.17 18.75
N ARG A 428 40.93 14.24 19.41
CA ARG A 428 40.24 15.54 19.41
C ARG A 428 40.12 16.11 18.01
N GLU A 429 41.18 16.03 17.20
CA GLU A 429 41.16 16.50 15.83
C GLU A 429 40.16 15.72 14.97
N GLN A 430 40.19 14.39 15.05
CA GLN A 430 39.21 13.54 14.36
C GLN A 430 37.76 13.86 14.79
N TYR A 431 37.54 14.10 16.08
CA TYR A 431 36.21 14.44 16.57
C TYR A 431 35.75 15.82 16.11
N ARG A 432 36.65 16.82 16.15
CA ARG A 432 36.38 18.17 15.61
C ARG A 432 35.91 18.06 14.16
N ASP A 433 36.65 17.34 13.34
CA ASP A 433 36.36 17.22 11.91
C ASP A 433 35.05 16.47 11.67
N ALA A 434 34.79 15.39 12.42
CA ALA A 434 33.53 14.65 12.38
C ALA A 434 32.33 15.53 12.79
N TYR A 435 32.50 16.33 13.84
CA TYR A 435 31.48 17.26 14.34
C TYR A 435 31.17 18.34 13.30
N ILE A 436 32.19 19.00 12.76
CA ILE A 436 32.03 20.03 11.73
C ILE A 436 31.34 19.45 10.50
N ALA A 437 31.84 18.32 9.98
CA ALA A 437 31.25 17.66 8.82
C ALA A 437 29.77 17.31 9.05
N ARG A 438 29.43 16.80 10.23
CA ARG A 438 28.04 16.46 10.56
C ARG A 438 27.16 17.70 10.67
N MET A 439 27.61 18.75 11.34
CA MET A 439 26.85 19.98 11.54
C MET A 439 26.63 20.76 10.24
N LEU A 440 27.57 20.68 9.27
CA LEU A 440 27.44 21.28 7.94
C LEU A 440 26.52 20.51 6.98
N LYS A 441 26.37 19.19 7.17
CA LYS A 441 25.63 18.35 6.22
C LYS A 441 24.12 18.67 6.18
N SER A 442 23.49 18.73 7.34
CA SER A 442 22.05 18.96 7.49
C SER A 442 21.70 19.21 8.97
N PRO A 443 20.49 19.66 9.30
CA PRO A 443 20.00 19.65 10.68
C PRO A 443 20.22 18.29 11.36
N LEU A 444 20.52 18.30 12.66
CA LEU A 444 20.72 17.06 13.44
C LEU A 444 19.45 16.20 13.46
N TYR A 445 18.28 16.84 13.58
CA TYR A 445 17.00 16.16 13.57
C TYR A 445 15.98 16.91 12.71
N ASP A 446 15.21 16.15 11.93
CA ASP A 446 14.05 16.62 11.16
C ASP A 446 12.85 15.74 11.51
N LEU A 447 12.20 16.05 12.64
CA LEU A 447 11.12 15.22 13.18
C LEU A 447 9.79 15.44 12.44
N PHE A 448 9.60 16.60 11.80
CA PHE A 448 8.31 17.02 11.26
C PHE A 448 8.40 17.99 10.07
N SER A 449 8.90 17.49 8.93
CA SER A 449 8.90 18.18 7.65
C SER A 449 7.51 18.28 6.96
N GLU A 450 7.46 18.90 5.79
CA GLU A 450 6.26 19.08 4.97
C GLU A 450 5.65 17.75 4.54
N LYS A 451 6.49 16.76 4.18
CA LYS A 451 6.04 15.40 3.87
C LYS A 451 5.36 14.77 5.08
N HIS A 452 5.89 14.99 6.29
CA HIS A 452 5.25 14.53 7.53
C HIS A 452 3.91 15.23 7.73
N ALA A 453 3.84 16.54 7.52
CA ALA A 453 2.61 17.31 7.67
C ALA A 453 1.51 16.86 6.70
N VAL A 454 1.84 16.64 5.43
CA VAL A 454 0.92 16.14 4.40
C VAL A 454 0.46 14.72 4.72
N LEU A 455 1.38 13.79 4.96
CA LEU A 455 1.03 12.41 5.25
C LEU A 455 0.24 12.28 6.55
N LEU A 456 0.59 13.05 7.58
CA LEU A 456 -0.14 13.05 8.84
C LEU A 456 -1.55 13.63 8.67
N SER A 457 -1.71 14.68 7.86
CA SER A 457 -3.04 15.23 7.51
C SER A 457 -3.90 14.20 6.78
N PHE A 458 -3.30 13.45 5.85
CA PHE A 458 -3.95 12.32 5.19
C PHE A 458 -4.37 11.25 6.19
N LEU A 459 -3.47 10.79 7.07
CA LEU A 459 -3.76 9.72 8.04
C LEU A 459 -4.80 10.14 9.08
N TRP A 460 -4.76 11.39 9.55
CA TRP A 460 -5.77 11.94 10.44
C TRP A 460 -7.14 11.94 9.79
N THR A 461 -7.19 12.29 8.51
CA THR A 461 -8.43 12.26 7.72
C THR A 461 -8.91 10.83 7.48
N LEU A 462 -8.02 9.93 7.06
CA LEU A 462 -8.30 8.51 6.80
C LEU A 462 -8.84 7.78 8.03
N HIS A 463 -8.36 8.14 9.21
CA HIS A 463 -8.73 7.50 10.48
C HIS A 463 -9.78 8.28 11.28
N GLY A 464 -10.26 9.43 10.80
CA GLY A 464 -11.36 10.14 11.43
C GLY A 464 -10.99 10.95 12.68
N VAL A 465 -9.75 11.41 12.80
CA VAL A 465 -9.31 12.20 13.98
C VAL A 465 -10.18 13.44 14.11
N ASN A 466 -10.79 13.65 15.28
CA ASN A 466 -11.74 14.74 15.49
C ASN A 466 -11.03 16.11 15.60
N THR A 467 -10.60 16.65 14.46
CA THR A 467 -9.86 17.90 14.30
C THR A 467 -10.11 18.48 12.90
N SER A 468 -9.78 19.76 12.73
CA SER A 468 -9.95 20.51 11.48
C SER A 468 -9.13 19.91 10.32
N PRO A 469 -9.55 20.08 9.05
CA PRO A 469 -8.83 19.56 7.89
C PRO A 469 -7.43 20.16 7.80
N TYR A 470 -6.44 19.37 7.36
CA TYR A 470 -5.04 19.80 7.20
C TYR A 470 -4.39 20.40 8.47
N ARG A 471 -4.91 20.05 9.65
CA ARG A 471 -4.42 20.61 10.92
C ARG A 471 -2.90 20.48 11.12
N PRO A 472 -2.25 19.34 10.81
CA PRO A 472 -0.79 19.24 10.89
C PRO A 472 -0.03 20.25 10.00
N VAL A 473 -0.51 20.47 8.77
CA VAL A 473 0.03 21.50 7.84
C VAL A 473 -0.10 22.90 8.46
N LYS A 474 -1.27 23.22 9.02
CA LYS A 474 -1.47 24.50 9.71
C LYS A 474 -0.51 24.69 10.89
N ILE A 475 -0.26 23.64 11.67
CA ILE A 475 0.64 23.72 12.82
C ILE A 475 2.06 24.03 12.36
N LEU A 476 2.57 23.33 11.34
CA LEU A 476 3.89 23.59 10.78
C LEU A 476 4.01 25.04 10.24
N SER A 477 3.01 25.51 9.50
CA SER A 477 2.93 26.91 9.04
C SER A 477 2.98 27.91 10.21
N ASN A 478 2.23 27.67 11.28
CA ASN A 478 2.24 28.54 12.46
C ASN A 478 3.61 28.59 13.14
N VAL A 479 4.28 27.45 13.29
CA VAL A 479 5.61 27.38 13.91
C VAL A 479 6.64 28.14 13.08
N ARG A 480 6.59 28.01 11.76
CA ARG A 480 7.45 28.81 10.85
C ARG A 480 7.19 30.30 10.96
N LYS A 481 5.94 30.71 11.21
CA LYS A 481 5.55 32.10 11.51
C LYS A 481 5.88 32.54 12.94
N GLY A 482 6.72 31.80 13.66
CA GLY A 482 7.20 32.14 15.00
C GLY A 482 6.29 31.71 16.16
N LYS A 483 5.13 31.08 15.90
CA LYS A 483 4.25 30.62 16.99
C LYS A 483 4.89 29.45 17.73
N ARG A 484 5.04 29.58 19.05
CA ARG A 484 5.55 28.51 19.93
C ARG A 484 4.54 28.18 21.03
N ILE A 485 4.57 26.94 21.52
CA ILE A 485 3.92 26.49 22.75
C ILE A 485 5.00 26.03 23.74
N PRO A 486 4.79 26.20 25.06
CA PRO A 486 5.73 25.72 26.06
C PRO A 486 5.91 24.20 25.97
N PHE A 487 7.17 23.75 26.02
CA PHE A 487 7.48 22.32 26.11
C PHE A 487 6.89 21.72 27.40
N PRO A 488 6.58 20.41 27.40
CA PRO A 488 6.05 19.76 28.59
C PRO A 488 7.13 19.64 29.66
N LYS A 489 6.71 19.57 30.92
CA LYS A 489 7.62 19.29 32.04
C LYS A 489 8.27 17.92 31.90
N THR A 490 9.52 17.77 32.35
CA THR A 490 10.14 16.45 32.55
C THR A 490 9.40 15.70 33.67
N ASN A 491 9.63 14.40 33.80
CA ASN A 491 9.05 13.64 34.92
C ASN A 491 9.56 14.12 36.27
N ASP A 492 10.81 14.54 36.36
CA ASP A 492 11.44 15.05 37.59
C ASP A 492 10.81 16.40 37.99
N GLU A 493 10.73 17.37 37.07
CA GLU A 493 10.05 18.66 37.29
C GLU A 493 8.57 18.51 37.68
N LEU A 494 7.89 17.53 37.08
CA LEU A 494 6.49 17.24 37.40
C LEU A 494 6.36 16.70 38.84
N ASN A 495 7.31 15.87 39.28
CA ASN A 495 7.31 15.31 40.62
C ASN A 495 7.66 16.36 41.67
N GLU A 496 8.59 17.26 41.38
CA GLU A 496 8.90 18.41 42.23
C GLU A 496 7.68 19.32 42.40
N LEU A 497 6.99 19.66 41.30
CA LEU A 497 5.76 20.46 41.36
C LEU A 497 4.66 19.77 42.19
N ARG A 498 4.51 18.45 42.04
CA ARG A 498 3.53 17.68 42.82
C ARG A 498 3.89 17.67 44.30
N ALA A 499 5.16 17.52 44.64
CA ALA A 499 5.65 17.59 46.01
C ALA A 499 5.36 18.97 46.64
N GLN A 500 5.59 20.07 45.90
CA GLN A 500 5.24 21.43 46.33
C GLN A 500 3.72 21.60 46.57
N GLN A 501 2.88 20.87 45.84
CA GLN A 501 1.43 20.88 46.00
C GLN A 501 0.92 19.88 47.06
N GLY A 502 1.82 19.20 47.79
CA GLY A 502 1.44 18.15 48.74
C GLY A 502 0.83 16.90 48.08
N LEU A 503 0.98 16.75 46.77
CA LEU A 503 0.50 15.60 46.00
C LEU A 503 1.56 14.50 45.95
N LYS A 504 1.12 13.24 46.02
CA LYS A 504 2.00 12.09 45.80
C LYS A 504 2.72 12.23 44.45
N ALA A 505 4.02 11.94 44.44
CA ALA A 505 4.83 11.86 43.22
C ALA A 505 4.11 11.05 42.15
N TRP A 506 4.24 11.48 40.90
CA TRP A 506 3.72 10.72 39.78
C TRP A 506 4.52 9.42 39.68
N ASP A 507 3.90 8.32 40.07
CA ASP A 507 4.42 6.97 39.86
C ASP A 507 3.61 6.27 38.76
N HIS A 508 4.30 5.87 37.70
CA HIS A 508 3.74 5.05 36.63
C HIS A 508 3.05 3.77 37.15
N LYS A 509 3.52 3.16 38.24
CA LYS A 509 2.89 1.95 38.81
C LYS A 509 1.48 2.26 39.30
N ASP A 510 1.29 3.41 39.95
CA ASP A 510 -0.02 3.87 40.39
C ASP A 510 -0.97 4.10 39.21
N VAL A 511 -0.46 4.60 38.08
CA VAL A 511 -1.26 4.86 36.87
C VAL A 511 -1.59 3.56 36.11
N LEU A 512 -0.64 2.62 36.04
CA LEU A 512 -0.83 1.31 35.39
C LEU A 512 -1.77 0.40 36.17
N ASN A 513 -1.79 0.55 37.50
CA ASN A 513 -2.70 -0.18 38.39
C ASN A 513 -4.13 0.38 38.35
N ARG A 514 -4.38 1.53 37.70
CA ARG A 514 -5.75 2.00 37.47
C ARG A 514 -6.45 1.09 36.47
N ASP A 515 -7.70 0.75 36.76
CA ASP A 515 -8.52 0.00 35.82
C ASP A 515 -8.66 0.75 34.50
N ILE A 516 -8.21 0.12 33.41
CA ILE A 516 -8.47 0.62 32.06
C ILE A 516 -9.95 0.33 31.80
N PRO A 517 -10.79 1.35 31.54
CA PRO A 517 -12.19 1.13 31.27
C PRO A 517 -12.38 0.17 30.11
N ASP A 518 -13.32 -0.76 30.26
CA ASP A 518 -13.74 -1.63 29.17
C ASP A 518 -14.16 -0.80 27.96
N ALA A 519 -13.91 -1.33 26.76
CA ALA A 519 -14.42 -0.74 25.53
C ALA A 519 -15.95 -0.58 25.57
N ARG A 520 -16.50 0.22 24.66
CA ARG A 520 -17.94 0.24 24.36
C ARG A 520 -18.19 -0.13 22.92
N ALA A 521 -19.41 -0.54 22.62
CA ALA A 521 -19.85 -0.80 21.25
C ALA A 521 -21.01 0.13 20.92
N TYR A 522 -20.96 0.78 19.77
CA TYR A 522 -22.07 1.56 19.22
C TYR A 522 -22.81 0.73 18.19
N GLN A 523 -24.13 0.66 18.30
CA GLN A 523 -25.00 -0.08 17.40
C GLN A 523 -25.31 0.75 16.15
N LEU A 524 -24.71 0.40 15.01
CA LEU A 524 -25.02 1.06 13.73
C LEU A 524 -26.41 0.72 13.22
N PHE A 525 -26.87 -0.50 13.51
CA PHE A 525 -28.13 -1.04 13.05
C PHE A 525 -28.99 -1.45 14.24
N THR A 526 -30.31 -1.41 14.05
CA THR A 526 -31.26 -1.90 15.05
C THR A 526 -30.97 -3.39 15.32
N PRO A 527 -30.78 -3.79 16.58
CA PRO A 527 -30.52 -5.19 16.89
C PRO A 527 -31.76 -6.04 16.56
N PRO A 528 -31.57 -7.28 16.06
CA PRO A 528 -32.68 -8.22 15.91
C PRO A 528 -33.31 -8.47 17.28
N GLN A 529 -34.64 -8.43 17.34
CA GLN A 529 -35.40 -8.75 18.56
C GLN A 529 -35.57 -10.26 18.76
N ASP A 530 -35.62 -11.01 17.66
CA ASP A 530 -35.79 -12.45 17.68
C ASP A 530 -34.50 -13.19 18.06
N THR A 531 -34.63 -14.38 18.63
CA THR A 531 -33.53 -15.33 18.84
C THR A 531 -33.72 -16.54 17.93
N LEU A 532 -32.63 -17.23 17.57
CA LEU A 532 -32.74 -18.46 16.77
C LEU A 532 -33.68 -19.47 17.43
N LYS A 533 -33.59 -19.62 18.77
CA LYS A 533 -34.45 -20.52 19.53
C LYS A 533 -35.91 -20.08 19.48
N GLY A 534 -36.18 -18.77 19.59
CA GLY A 534 -37.53 -18.22 19.44
C GLY A 534 -38.14 -18.49 18.07
N LEU A 535 -37.38 -18.27 17.00
CA LEU A 535 -37.83 -18.55 15.63
C LEU A 535 -38.05 -20.04 15.36
N GLN A 536 -37.21 -20.91 15.92
CA GLN A 536 -37.39 -22.36 15.83
C GLN A 536 -38.65 -22.84 16.57
N SER A 537 -39.05 -22.17 17.64
CA SER A 537 -40.27 -22.49 18.37
C SER A 537 -41.53 -21.91 17.73
N SER A 538 -41.43 -20.76 17.04
CA SER A 538 -42.59 -20.12 16.39
C SER A 538 -42.89 -20.69 14.99
N LEU A 539 -41.85 -21.12 14.25
CA LEU A 539 -42.00 -21.69 12.92
C LEU A 539 -42.15 -23.21 13.02
N ASN A 540 -43.33 -23.73 12.69
CA ASN A 540 -43.57 -25.18 12.59
C ASN A 540 -43.00 -25.79 11.29
N ARG A 541 -41.85 -25.28 10.83
CA ARG A 541 -41.13 -25.74 9.65
C ARG A 541 -39.63 -25.46 9.81
N LYS A 542 -38.81 -26.04 8.95
CA LYS A 542 -37.36 -25.79 8.92
C LYS A 542 -37.11 -24.29 8.69
N VAL A 543 -36.23 -23.72 9.52
CA VAL A 543 -35.79 -22.33 9.42
C VAL A 543 -34.85 -22.20 8.22
N THR A 544 -35.15 -21.24 7.35
CA THR A 544 -34.42 -20.96 6.11
C THR A 544 -33.51 -19.74 6.26
N GLU A 545 -32.64 -19.50 5.28
CA GLU A 545 -31.79 -18.30 5.26
C GLU A 545 -32.62 -17.00 5.25
N THR A 546 -33.77 -17.01 4.57
CA THR A 546 -34.76 -15.92 4.54
C THR A 546 -35.39 -15.63 5.90
N ASP A 547 -35.68 -16.66 6.70
CA ASP A 547 -36.24 -16.47 8.05
C ASP A 547 -35.23 -15.86 9.02
N LEU A 548 -33.94 -16.06 8.76
CA LEU A 548 -32.84 -15.57 9.58
C LEU A 548 -32.27 -14.25 9.09
N ILE A 549 -32.82 -13.64 8.03
CA ILE A 549 -32.21 -12.48 7.37
C ILE A 549 -31.88 -11.32 8.34
N ASN A 550 -32.73 -11.09 9.34
CA ASN A 550 -32.54 -10.06 10.36
C ASN A 550 -31.50 -10.44 11.44
N LEU A 551 -31.25 -11.73 11.61
CA LEU A 551 -30.26 -12.30 12.55
C LEU A 551 -28.89 -12.54 11.90
N LEU A 552 -28.80 -12.48 10.57
CA LEU A 552 -27.54 -12.71 9.86
C LEU A 552 -26.66 -11.47 9.83
N PRO A 553 -25.32 -11.64 9.85
CA PRO A 553 -24.39 -10.52 9.68
C PRO A 553 -24.64 -9.76 8.38
N ILE A 554 -24.72 -8.43 8.48
CA ILE A 554 -24.80 -7.56 7.30
C ILE A 554 -23.44 -7.59 6.61
N ASN A 555 -23.40 -7.99 5.33
CA ASN A 555 -22.20 -7.85 4.53
C ASN A 555 -21.99 -6.37 4.21
N MET A 556 -21.07 -5.73 4.94
CA MET A 556 -20.81 -4.30 4.80
C MET A 556 -20.22 -3.95 3.42
N GLU A 557 -19.42 -4.82 2.80
CA GLU A 557 -18.89 -4.57 1.46
C GLU A 557 -20.02 -4.56 0.42
N SER A 558 -20.95 -5.52 0.50
CA SER A 558 -22.16 -5.52 -0.34
C SER A 558 -23.10 -4.36 -0.01
N TYR A 559 -23.28 -4.03 1.26
CA TYR A 559 -24.10 -2.90 1.71
C TYR A 559 -23.56 -1.57 1.15
N TRP A 560 -22.25 -1.39 1.11
CA TRP A 560 -21.59 -0.22 0.54
C TRP A 560 -21.71 -0.14 -0.99
N LEU A 561 -21.92 -1.28 -1.65
CA LEU A 561 -22.05 -1.35 -3.11
C LEU A 561 -23.50 -1.24 -3.61
N GLN A 562 -24.49 -1.65 -2.82
CA GLN A 562 -25.84 -1.96 -3.33
C GLN A 562 -26.97 -1.02 -2.86
N ASN A 563 -26.83 -0.28 -1.77
CA ASN A 563 -27.99 0.39 -1.14
C ASN A 563 -28.00 1.91 -1.27
N ASN A 564 -29.07 2.42 -1.91
CA ASN A 564 -29.62 3.78 -1.75
C ASN A 564 -30.65 3.87 -0.61
N LYS A 565 -30.84 2.79 0.18
CA LYS A 565 -31.88 2.73 1.23
C LYS A 565 -31.38 3.11 2.62
N SER A 566 -32.15 3.99 3.23
CA SER A 566 -32.07 4.50 4.60
C SER A 566 -32.25 3.40 5.65
N LEU A 567 -31.14 2.81 6.12
CA LEU A 567 -31.13 1.83 7.23
C LEU A 567 -30.24 2.25 8.40
N MET A 568 -29.64 3.44 8.35
CA MET A 568 -28.67 3.89 9.35
C MET A 568 -29.19 5.05 10.15
N LEU A 569 -28.91 5.00 11.46
CA LEU A 569 -29.33 5.98 12.43
C LEU A 569 -28.12 6.77 12.95
N ASP A 570 -28.25 8.09 13.03
CA ASP A 570 -27.26 8.95 13.69
C ASP A 570 -27.31 8.77 15.23
N SER A 571 -26.41 9.45 15.95
CA SER A 571 -26.33 9.41 17.42
C SER A 571 -27.63 9.83 18.14
N ASN A 572 -28.55 10.48 17.42
CA ASN A 572 -29.83 10.96 17.93
C ASN A 572 -31.01 10.10 17.44
N GLY A 573 -30.75 9.13 16.55
CA GLY A 573 -31.75 8.22 16.00
C GLY A 573 -32.38 8.67 14.68
N PHE A 574 -31.78 9.63 13.95
CA PHE A 574 -32.27 10.08 12.65
C PHE A 574 -31.70 9.27 11.49
N GLN A 575 -32.51 9.06 10.46
CA GLN A 575 -32.12 8.39 9.22
C GLN A 575 -31.11 9.21 8.41
N ILE A 576 -30.04 8.57 7.95
CA ILE A 576 -28.95 9.21 7.18
C ILE A 576 -29.06 8.83 5.69
N THR A 577 -28.97 9.83 4.80
CA THR A 577 -28.89 9.67 3.34
C THR A 577 -27.44 9.80 2.86
N ARG A 578 -26.99 8.89 1.98
CA ARG A 578 -25.60 8.82 1.49
C ARG A 578 -25.34 9.77 0.31
N LEU A 579 -24.12 10.29 0.21
CA LEU A 579 -23.53 10.82 -1.03
C LEU A 579 -22.94 9.66 -1.89
N THR A 580 -23.18 9.73 -3.19
CA THR A 580 -22.93 8.68 -4.19
C THR A 580 -21.50 8.12 -4.21
N ASN A 581 -21.42 6.83 -4.49
CA ASN A 581 -20.26 5.92 -4.41
C ASN A 581 -18.94 6.44 -5.03
N LEU A 582 -17.82 6.13 -4.37
CA LEU A 582 -16.52 5.94 -5.02
C LEU A 582 -16.47 4.52 -5.61
N PRO A 583 -16.01 4.33 -6.85
CA PRO A 583 -16.00 3.02 -7.46
C PRO A 583 -14.91 2.11 -6.90
N LEU A 584 -15.33 0.92 -6.50
CA LEU A 584 -14.48 -0.25 -6.24
C LEU A 584 -14.38 -1.03 -7.56
N HIS A 585 -13.16 -1.47 -7.89
CA HIS A 585 -12.79 -2.47 -8.93
C HIS A 585 -12.29 -1.91 -10.28
N THR A 586 -10.97 -1.76 -10.41
CA THR A 586 -10.24 -1.74 -11.68
C THR A 586 -9.74 -3.14 -12.05
N ARG A 587 -9.84 -3.54 -13.32
CA ARG A 587 -9.25 -4.79 -13.84
C ARG A 587 -7.85 -4.52 -14.38
N ARG A 588 -6.97 -5.53 -14.32
CA ARG A 588 -5.58 -5.45 -14.83
C ARG A 588 -5.46 -6.43 -15.99
N ILE A 589 -5.32 -5.93 -17.21
CA ILE A 589 -5.00 -6.72 -18.38
C ILE A 589 -3.49 -6.68 -18.56
N LYS A 590 -2.86 -7.86 -18.50
CA LYS A 590 -1.45 -8.00 -18.81
C LYS A 590 -1.31 -8.12 -20.32
N LEU A 591 -0.64 -7.16 -20.92
CA LEU A 591 -0.33 -7.13 -22.34
C LEU A 591 1.12 -7.61 -22.49
N LYS A 592 1.33 -8.70 -23.22
CA LYS A 592 2.65 -9.14 -23.64
C LYS A 592 2.77 -8.86 -25.13
N TYR A 593 3.59 -7.86 -25.46
CA TYR A 593 3.97 -7.56 -26.83
C TYR A 593 5.31 -8.26 -27.11
N THR A 594 5.36 -9.02 -28.18
CA THR A 594 6.59 -9.67 -28.66
C THR A 594 6.85 -9.18 -30.08
N PHE A 595 8.06 -8.68 -30.32
CA PHE A 595 8.55 -8.31 -31.64
C PHE A 595 9.68 -9.25 -32.03
N ASP A 596 9.54 -9.89 -33.18
CA ASP A 596 10.60 -10.70 -33.77
C ASP A 596 11.33 -9.89 -34.86
N PRO A 597 12.60 -9.49 -34.63
CA PRO A 597 13.34 -8.68 -35.59
C PRO A 597 13.77 -9.46 -36.84
N LEU A 598 13.73 -10.80 -36.84
CA LEU A 598 14.10 -11.64 -37.99
C LEU A 598 12.93 -11.76 -38.98
N THR A 599 11.71 -11.95 -38.47
CA THR A 599 10.50 -12.13 -39.29
C THR A 599 9.68 -10.84 -39.46
N LYS A 600 10.01 -9.79 -38.71
CA LYS A 600 9.22 -8.56 -38.53
C LYS A 600 7.79 -8.81 -38.03
N GLU A 601 7.53 -9.99 -37.46
CA GLU A 601 6.21 -10.32 -36.92
C GLU A 601 6.00 -9.69 -35.54
N GLU A 602 4.81 -9.09 -35.38
CA GLU A 602 4.36 -8.49 -34.12
C GLU A 602 3.24 -9.31 -33.50
N VAL A 603 3.51 -9.89 -32.32
CA VAL A 603 2.54 -10.74 -31.63
C VAL A 603 2.15 -10.10 -30.31
N ILE A 604 0.86 -9.73 -30.20
CA ILE A 604 0.26 -9.29 -28.95
C ILE A 604 -0.51 -10.44 -28.32
N LYS A 605 -0.07 -10.86 -27.13
CA LYS A 605 -0.82 -11.76 -26.25
C LYS A 605 -1.39 -10.96 -25.11
N THR A 606 -2.71 -10.97 -24.96
CA THR A 606 -3.37 -10.29 -23.84
C THR A 606 -3.93 -11.30 -22.87
N GLN A 607 -3.71 -11.08 -21.58
CA GLN A 607 -4.14 -11.99 -20.52
C GLN A 607 -4.87 -11.20 -19.44
N CYS A 608 -6.11 -11.58 -19.17
CA CYS A 608 -6.82 -11.03 -18.02
C CYS A 608 -6.24 -11.65 -16.73
N MET A 609 -5.57 -10.85 -15.90
CA MET A 609 -4.90 -11.33 -14.68
C MET A 609 -5.88 -11.94 -13.67
N GLN A 610 -7.11 -11.43 -13.63
CA GLN A 610 -8.16 -11.89 -12.72
C GLN A 610 -8.83 -13.20 -13.18
N LEU A 611 -8.90 -13.47 -14.49
CA LEU A 611 -9.55 -14.66 -15.05
C LEU A 611 -8.56 -15.73 -15.55
N ASN A 612 -7.28 -15.38 -15.65
CA ASN A 612 -6.22 -16.21 -16.21
C ASN A 612 -6.55 -16.76 -17.62
N ARG A 613 -7.21 -15.93 -18.45
CA ARG A 613 -7.60 -16.26 -19.83
C ARG A 613 -6.90 -15.33 -20.82
N THR A 614 -6.50 -15.89 -21.95
CA THR A 614 -5.94 -15.15 -23.09
C THR A 614 -7.08 -14.54 -23.89
N ILE A 615 -6.98 -13.25 -24.20
CA ILE A 615 -7.91 -12.55 -25.10
C ILE A 615 -7.18 -12.37 -26.44
N GLU A 616 -7.85 -12.74 -27.53
CA GLU A 616 -7.33 -12.61 -28.88
C GLU A 616 -7.76 -11.24 -29.43
N LEU A 617 -6.80 -10.31 -29.56
CA LEU A 617 -7.08 -8.95 -30.04
C LEU A 617 -6.99 -8.81 -31.56
N SER A 618 -6.51 -9.84 -32.27
CA SER A 618 -6.30 -9.83 -33.73
C SER A 618 -7.60 -9.62 -34.54
N THR A 619 -8.76 -9.89 -33.94
CA THR A 619 -10.08 -9.65 -34.52
C THR A 619 -10.59 -8.21 -34.40
N TYR A 620 -9.85 -7.31 -33.73
CA TYR A 620 -10.28 -5.93 -33.44
C TYR A 620 -9.24 -4.90 -33.90
N SER A 621 -9.31 -4.51 -35.17
CA SER A 621 -8.27 -3.78 -35.90
C SER A 621 -7.86 -2.44 -35.27
N GLU A 622 -8.80 -1.62 -34.78
CA GLU A 622 -8.48 -0.31 -34.17
C GLU A 622 -7.76 -0.42 -32.82
N ILE A 623 -8.19 -1.36 -31.97
CA ILE A 623 -7.61 -1.56 -30.64
C ILE A 623 -6.26 -2.27 -30.76
N TYR A 624 -6.17 -3.26 -31.65
CA TYR A 624 -4.92 -3.89 -32.00
C TYR A 624 -3.90 -2.83 -32.45
N ALA A 625 -4.28 -1.92 -33.35
CA ALA A 625 -3.40 -0.85 -33.82
C ALA A 625 -2.94 0.11 -32.70
N GLN A 626 -3.82 0.50 -31.78
CA GLN A 626 -3.47 1.37 -30.65
C GLN A 626 -2.52 0.70 -29.65
N VAL A 627 -2.74 -0.59 -29.34
CA VAL A 627 -1.89 -1.35 -28.40
C VAL A 627 -0.54 -1.69 -29.03
N VAL A 628 -0.51 -2.02 -30.32
CA VAL A 628 0.76 -2.16 -31.08
C VAL A 628 1.55 -0.87 -30.99
N ARG A 629 0.92 0.28 -31.26
CA ARG A 629 1.58 1.59 -31.22
C ARG A 629 2.17 1.91 -29.85
N ALA A 630 1.41 1.74 -28.77
CA ALA A 630 1.93 1.94 -27.42
C ALA A 630 3.06 0.95 -27.06
N GLY A 631 2.97 -0.30 -27.54
CA GLY A 631 4.03 -1.30 -27.38
C GLY A 631 5.33 -0.91 -28.09
N ARG A 632 5.24 -0.35 -29.31
CA ARG A 632 6.37 0.20 -30.07
C ARG A 632 7.02 1.38 -29.36
N GLU A 633 6.21 2.34 -28.88
CA GLU A 633 6.67 3.52 -28.11
C GLU A 633 7.37 3.12 -26.79
N LEU A 634 6.92 2.05 -26.12
CA LEU A 634 7.56 1.52 -24.92
C LEU A 634 8.87 0.77 -25.21
N LEU A 635 8.93 0.04 -26.33
CA LEU A 635 10.13 -0.69 -26.76
C LEU A 635 11.26 0.28 -27.15
N SER A 636 10.94 1.35 -27.88
CA SER A 636 11.90 2.41 -28.24
C SER A 636 12.44 3.11 -26.99
N ALA A 637 11.58 3.45 -26.03
CA ALA A 637 11.97 4.08 -24.77
C ALA A 637 12.85 3.18 -23.88
N SER A 638 12.59 1.87 -23.83
CA SER A 638 13.32 0.93 -22.96
C SER A 638 14.68 0.52 -23.51
N LEU A 639 14.91 0.63 -24.82
CA LEU A 639 16.20 0.35 -25.45
C LEU A 639 17.09 1.60 -25.62
N ARG A 640 16.58 2.81 -25.36
CA ARG A 640 17.25 4.10 -25.63
C ARG A 640 17.69 4.27 -27.09
N LEU A 641 16.90 3.76 -28.02
CA LEU A 641 17.23 3.79 -29.44
C LEU A 641 16.35 4.85 -30.12
N ASP A 642 16.97 5.68 -30.98
CA ASP A 642 16.24 6.57 -31.90
C ASP A 642 15.30 5.75 -32.78
N GLU A 643 14.18 6.35 -33.22
CA GLU A 643 13.10 5.72 -34.00
C GLU A 643 13.57 4.99 -35.29
N ALA A 644 14.82 5.20 -35.74
CA ALA A 644 15.39 4.71 -36.98
C ALA A 644 15.66 3.17 -37.06
N ILE A 645 15.46 2.40 -35.98
CA ILE A 645 15.74 0.94 -35.98
C ILE A 645 14.64 0.10 -36.65
N TYR A 646 13.45 0.66 -36.86
CA TYR A 646 12.38 -0.05 -37.57
C TYR A 646 12.69 -0.32 -39.06
N ASP A 647 13.73 0.32 -39.60
CA ASP A 647 14.22 0.16 -40.98
C ASP A 647 15.48 -0.72 -41.12
N LEU A 648 15.94 -1.38 -40.05
CA LEU A 648 17.09 -2.28 -40.15
C LEU A 648 16.82 -3.44 -41.14
N ASP A 649 17.68 -3.54 -42.14
CA ASP A 649 17.59 -4.53 -43.20
C ASP A 649 17.86 -5.93 -42.64
N VAL A 650 17.14 -6.94 -43.14
CA VAL A 650 17.08 -8.31 -42.59
C VAL A 650 18.47 -8.98 -42.50
N LEU A 651 19.42 -8.51 -43.30
CA LEU A 651 20.81 -8.98 -43.32
C LEU A 651 21.66 -8.48 -42.14
N GLN A 652 21.35 -7.32 -41.54
CA GLN A 652 22.11 -6.79 -40.40
C GLN A 652 21.66 -7.41 -39.06
N SER A 653 20.38 -7.74 -38.89
CA SER A 653 19.85 -8.39 -37.68
C SER A 653 20.40 -9.81 -37.47
N HIS A 654 20.66 -10.54 -38.57
CA HIS A 654 21.28 -11.87 -38.54
C HIS A 654 22.71 -11.88 -37.97
N SER A 655 23.43 -10.75 -38.08
CA SER A 655 24.83 -10.63 -37.64
C SER A 655 25.00 -10.34 -36.15
N LEU A 656 23.93 -9.86 -35.49
CA LEU A 656 23.94 -9.44 -34.07
C LEU A 656 23.35 -10.48 -33.10
N GLY A 657 22.87 -11.63 -33.59
CA GLY A 657 22.39 -12.73 -32.73
C GLY A 657 21.23 -12.37 -31.81
N MET A 658 20.36 -11.44 -32.21
CA MET A 658 19.28 -10.93 -31.35
C MET A 658 18.12 -11.93 -31.22
N GLU A 659 17.81 -12.35 -30.00
CA GLU A 659 16.61 -13.15 -29.67
C GLU A 659 15.31 -12.30 -29.74
N PRO A 660 14.11 -12.94 -29.85
CA PRO A 660 12.83 -12.23 -29.87
C PRO A 660 12.63 -11.36 -28.62
N LEU A 661 12.41 -10.06 -28.85
CA LEU A 661 12.22 -9.08 -27.78
C LEU A 661 10.78 -9.15 -27.28
N SER A 662 10.60 -9.47 -25.99
CA SER A 662 9.27 -9.52 -25.37
C SER A 662 9.13 -8.50 -24.24
N LEU A 663 8.21 -7.55 -24.42
CA LEU A 663 7.87 -6.54 -23.43
C LEU A 663 6.52 -6.87 -22.79
N THR A 664 6.44 -6.72 -21.48
CA THR A 664 5.23 -7.04 -20.72
C THR A 664 4.77 -5.81 -19.95
N THR A 665 3.62 -5.25 -20.33
CA THR A 665 2.99 -4.13 -19.62
C THR A 665 1.64 -4.55 -19.02
N THR A 666 1.14 -3.80 -18.04
CA THR A 666 -0.16 -4.06 -17.41
C THR A 666 -1.04 -2.82 -17.57
N MET A 667 -2.15 -2.96 -18.28
CA MET A 667 -3.12 -1.89 -18.49
C MET A 667 -4.32 -2.07 -17.54
N GLU A 668 -4.77 -1.01 -16.87
CA GLU A 668 -5.97 -1.04 -16.06
C GLU A 668 -7.22 -0.66 -16.86
N MET A 669 -8.20 -1.57 -16.95
CA MET A 669 -9.53 -1.24 -17.44
C MET A 669 -10.41 -0.84 -16.28
N ASN A 670 -10.79 0.44 -16.27
CA ASN A 670 -11.82 0.98 -15.40
C ASN A 670 -13.20 0.51 -15.94
N PHE A 671 -14.23 0.42 -15.09
CA PHE A 671 -15.63 0.07 -15.46
C PHE A 671 -15.99 -1.43 -15.65
N CYS A 672 -15.24 -2.38 -15.07
CA CYS A 672 -15.55 -3.82 -15.19
C CYS A 672 -15.73 -4.51 -13.83
N LYS A 673 -16.87 -5.18 -13.61
CA LYS A 673 -17.15 -5.97 -12.39
C LYS A 673 -17.01 -7.46 -12.65
N SER A 674 -16.28 -8.18 -11.78
CA SER A 674 -16.31 -9.66 -11.82
C SER A 674 -17.63 -10.15 -11.26
N PHE A 675 -18.31 -10.99 -12.03
CA PHE A 675 -19.52 -11.68 -11.62
C PHE A 675 -19.18 -13.15 -11.33
N GLU A 676 -19.69 -13.66 -10.21
CA GLU A 676 -19.60 -15.07 -9.83
C GLU A 676 -21.04 -15.58 -9.75
N SER A 677 -21.35 -16.60 -10.55
CA SER A 677 -22.69 -17.19 -10.62
C SER A 677 -23.19 -17.58 -9.23
N THR A 678 -24.43 -17.22 -8.93
CA THR A 678 -25.09 -17.61 -7.68
C THR A 678 -25.34 -19.12 -7.62
N ILE A 679 -25.39 -19.75 -8.80
CA ILE A 679 -25.55 -21.18 -8.97
C ILE A 679 -24.17 -21.84 -8.97
N ILE A 680 -24.00 -22.76 -8.02
CA ILE A 680 -22.73 -23.36 -7.68
C ILE A 680 -22.76 -24.86 -7.99
N GLY A 681 -21.78 -25.35 -8.75
CA GLY A 681 -21.55 -26.79 -8.89
C GLY A 681 -20.82 -27.38 -7.69
N VAL A 682 -20.99 -28.69 -7.45
CA VAL A 682 -20.27 -29.44 -6.41
C VAL A 682 -19.27 -30.39 -7.07
N SER A 683 -17.97 -30.14 -6.89
CA SER A 683 -16.89 -31.02 -7.33
C SER A 683 -16.67 -32.16 -6.32
N GLY A 684 -16.56 -33.40 -6.78
CA GLY A 684 -16.21 -34.55 -5.91
C GLY A 684 -14.80 -34.49 -5.30
N ASN A 685 -13.86 -33.77 -5.93
CA ASN A 685 -12.49 -33.62 -5.40
C ASN A 685 -12.37 -32.30 -4.64
N PRO A 686 -11.86 -32.31 -3.39
CA PRO A 686 -11.68 -31.10 -2.61
C PRO A 686 -10.54 -30.25 -3.20
N ARG A 687 -10.77 -28.94 -3.36
CA ARG A 687 -9.72 -27.97 -3.72
C ARG A 687 -8.78 -27.77 -2.52
N LYS A 688 -7.47 -27.65 -2.77
CA LYS A 688 -6.49 -27.26 -1.73
C LYS A 688 -6.86 -25.86 -1.22
N ARG A 689 -7.03 -25.73 0.09
CA ARG A 689 -7.34 -24.45 0.72
C ARG A 689 -6.12 -23.51 0.60
N PRO A 690 -6.28 -22.23 0.24
CA PRO A 690 -5.32 -21.24 0.70
C PRO A 690 -5.30 -21.28 2.24
N SER A 691 -4.11 -21.21 2.83
CA SER A 691 -3.91 -21.37 4.27
C SER A 691 -4.60 -20.25 5.05
N THR A 692 -5.89 -20.39 5.36
CA THR A 692 -6.52 -19.55 6.37
C THR A 692 -6.09 -20.08 7.73
N GLY A 693 -5.02 -19.52 8.29
CA GLY A 693 -4.59 -19.81 9.66
C GLY A 693 -5.81 -19.76 10.58
N LEU A 694 -6.00 -20.81 11.39
CA LEU A 694 -7.15 -20.99 12.28
C LEU A 694 -7.53 -19.66 12.97
N ARG A 695 -8.61 -19.03 12.51
CA ARG A 695 -9.15 -17.78 13.06
C ARG A 695 -10.08 -18.03 14.24
N PHE A 696 -9.70 -18.95 15.12
CA PHE A 696 -10.41 -19.11 16.38
C PHE A 696 -9.91 -18.03 17.35
N SER A 697 -10.81 -17.37 18.06
CA SER A 697 -10.43 -16.56 19.22
C SER A 697 -9.90 -17.49 20.31
N ARG A 698 -8.61 -17.87 20.26
CA ARG A 698 -7.95 -18.42 21.44
C ARG A 698 -7.77 -17.26 22.40
N ARG A 699 -8.37 -17.34 23.60
CA ARG A 699 -7.77 -16.62 24.74
C ARG A 699 -6.32 -17.12 24.81
N LYS A 700 -5.35 -16.21 24.82
CA LYS A 700 -3.98 -16.60 25.19
C LYS A 700 -4.10 -17.20 26.59
N ARG A 701 -3.89 -18.50 26.73
CA ARG A 701 -3.72 -19.14 28.02
C ARG A 701 -2.21 -19.27 28.17
N ASP A 702 -1.63 -18.48 29.06
CA ASP A 702 -0.26 -18.71 29.46
C ASP A 702 -0.29 -19.79 30.54
N PHE A 703 0.22 -20.95 30.19
CA PHE A 703 0.44 -22.04 31.13
C PHE A 703 1.73 -21.73 31.87
N SER A 704 1.62 -21.36 33.14
CA SER A 704 2.76 -21.23 34.05
C SER A 704 2.73 -22.40 35.05
N LYS A 705 3.87 -22.70 35.68
CA LYS A 705 3.92 -23.67 36.80
C LYS A 705 3.01 -23.29 37.98
N GLN A 706 2.57 -22.03 38.05
CA GLN A 706 1.68 -21.48 39.08
C GLN A 706 0.19 -21.47 38.65
N GLY A 707 -0.15 -22.12 37.54
CA GLY A 707 -1.52 -22.23 37.03
C GLY A 707 -1.75 -21.53 35.69
N VAL A 708 -3.00 -21.57 35.23
CA VAL A 708 -3.44 -21.03 33.94
C VAL A 708 -3.72 -19.53 34.08
N LYS A 709 -2.80 -18.68 33.61
CA LYS A 709 -3.10 -17.25 33.45
C LYS A 709 -3.93 -17.05 32.18
N ILE A 710 -5.19 -16.68 32.37
CA ILE A 710 -6.08 -16.30 31.28
C ILE A 710 -5.66 -14.91 30.80
N GLY A 711 -4.93 -14.84 29.68
CA GLY A 711 -4.55 -13.59 29.04
C GLY A 711 -5.75 -12.85 28.42
N ARG A 712 -5.53 -11.57 28.08
CA ARG A 712 -6.53 -10.72 27.42
C ARG A 712 -7.06 -11.41 26.14
N ALA A 713 -8.38 -11.45 25.99
CA ALA A 713 -9.01 -11.96 24.78
C ALA A 713 -8.62 -11.06 23.60
N SER A 714 -7.88 -11.58 22.62
CA SER A 714 -7.76 -10.87 21.35
C SER A 714 -9.13 -10.90 20.67
N LEU A 715 -9.64 -9.75 20.27
CA LEU A 715 -10.83 -9.60 19.43
C LEU A 715 -10.50 -10.10 18.00
N LYS A 716 -10.28 -11.40 17.83
CA LYS A 716 -10.28 -12.03 16.52
C LYS A 716 -11.72 -12.40 16.20
N ASP A 717 -12.25 -11.82 15.13
CA ASP A 717 -13.63 -12.05 14.72
C ASP A 717 -13.79 -13.42 14.03
N TYR A 718 -14.95 -14.04 14.28
CA TYR A 718 -15.40 -15.20 13.53
C TYR A 718 -15.70 -14.78 12.10
N ASN A 719 -15.41 -15.65 11.13
CA ASN A 719 -15.81 -15.40 9.75
C ASN A 719 -17.35 -15.36 9.67
N PRO A 720 -17.97 -14.22 9.29
CA PRO A 720 -19.42 -14.07 9.23
C PRO A 720 -20.08 -14.86 8.09
N THR A 721 -19.31 -15.48 7.18
CA THR A 721 -19.87 -16.21 6.04
C THR A 721 -20.79 -17.36 6.46
N VAL A 722 -21.95 -17.48 5.83
CA VAL A 722 -22.84 -18.63 6.01
C VAL A 722 -22.32 -19.92 5.34
N SER A 723 -21.33 -19.79 4.46
CA SER A 723 -20.72 -20.93 3.75
C SER A 723 -19.73 -21.69 4.65
N PRO A 724 -19.89 -23.02 4.84
CA PRO A 724 -18.95 -23.83 5.59
C PRO A 724 -17.70 -24.21 4.76
N ALA A 725 -16.60 -24.55 5.43
CA ALA A 725 -15.36 -24.97 4.79
C ALA A 725 -15.53 -26.14 3.79
N LEU A 726 -16.39 -27.10 4.13
CA LEU A 726 -16.74 -28.22 3.27
C LEU A 726 -17.37 -27.75 1.96
N HIS A 727 -18.29 -26.78 2.03
CA HIS A 727 -18.90 -26.19 0.84
C HIS A 727 -17.84 -25.49 -0.02
N GLU A 728 -17.00 -24.63 0.57
CA GLU A 728 -15.93 -23.91 -0.15
C GLU A 728 -14.93 -24.84 -0.87
N GLN A 729 -14.59 -25.99 -0.26
CA GLN A 729 -13.65 -26.95 -0.85
C GLN A 729 -14.23 -27.67 -2.07
N HIS A 730 -15.54 -27.88 -2.08
CA HIS A 730 -16.25 -28.58 -3.13
C HIS A 730 -16.98 -27.62 -4.08
N GLN A 731 -16.93 -26.31 -3.84
CA GLN A 731 -17.54 -25.27 -4.66
C GLN A 731 -16.82 -25.14 -6.02
N SER A 732 -17.56 -25.33 -7.10
CA SER A 732 -17.13 -24.96 -8.46
C SER A 732 -18.07 -23.90 -9.02
N ALA A 733 -17.75 -22.63 -8.73
CA ALA A 733 -18.47 -21.49 -9.28
C ALA A 733 -17.88 -21.09 -10.63
N ILE A 734 -18.75 -20.61 -11.52
CA ILE A 734 -18.37 -20.01 -12.79
C ILE A 734 -18.29 -18.51 -12.62
N LYS A 735 -17.24 -17.93 -13.21
CA LYS A 735 -16.99 -16.50 -13.15
C LYS A 735 -16.92 -15.95 -14.56
N TYR A 736 -17.66 -14.87 -14.80
CA TYR A 736 -17.55 -14.03 -15.99
C TYR A 736 -17.58 -12.57 -15.53
N TRP A 737 -17.53 -11.60 -16.43
CA TRP A 737 -17.50 -10.18 -16.05
C TRP A 737 -18.72 -9.46 -16.58
N LEU A 738 -19.03 -8.29 -16.02
CA LEU A 738 -20.14 -7.42 -16.41
C LEU A 738 -19.64 -5.96 -16.48
N PRO A 739 -20.16 -5.12 -17.40
CA PRO A 739 -19.91 -3.68 -17.41
C PRO A 739 -20.45 -3.02 -16.13
N ASP A 740 -19.68 -2.10 -15.54
CA ASP A 740 -20.15 -1.31 -14.40
C ASP A 740 -20.87 -0.05 -14.88
N LEU A 741 -22.19 -0.09 -14.79
CA LEU A 741 -23.11 0.94 -15.28
C LEU A 741 -23.34 2.10 -14.30
N SER A 742 -22.72 2.06 -13.12
CA SER A 742 -23.07 2.91 -11.99
C SER A 742 -22.24 4.20 -11.85
N GLN A 743 -21.28 4.47 -12.75
CA GLN A 743 -20.28 5.50 -12.55
C GLN A 743 -20.47 6.77 -13.41
N LYS A 744 -20.41 7.94 -12.76
CA LYS A 744 -19.95 9.19 -13.39
C LYS A 744 -18.41 9.20 -13.34
N LEU A 745 -17.76 9.53 -14.47
CA LEU A 745 -16.33 9.81 -14.66
C LEU A 745 -15.45 9.57 -13.43
N ALA A 746 -14.83 8.38 -13.37
CA ALA A 746 -13.76 8.09 -12.42
C ALA A 746 -12.48 8.81 -12.86
N PHE A 747 -11.85 9.50 -11.91
CA PHE A 747 -10.58 10.18 -12.07
C PHE A 747 -9.44 9.18 -12.31
N GLN A 748 -8.58 9.52 -13.26
CA GLN A 748 -7.44 8.75 -13.73
C GLN A 748 -6.33 8.75 -12.66
N PHE A 749 -6.01 7.58 -12.09
CA PHE A 749 -4.79 7.37 -11.31
C PHE A 749 -3.84 6.53 -12.14
N ASP A 750 -2.97 7.17 -12.93
CA ASP A 750 -1.76 6.50 -13.39
C ASP A 750 -0.69 7.52 -13.76
N LEU A 751 0.27 7.73 -12.86
CA LEU A 751 1.54 8.41 -13.14
C LEU A 751 2.55 7.96 -12.07
N ALA A 752 3.10 6.75 -12.19
CA ALA A 752 4.38 6.38 -11.56
C ALA A 752 4.89 5.00 -12.01
N ASN A 753 5.42 4.93 -13.22
CA ASN A 753 6.42 3.92 -13.59
C ASN A 753 7.66 4.60 -14.22
N TYR A 754 8.05 5.77 -13.71
CA TYR A 754 9.22 6.49 -14.18
C TYR A 754 10.19 6.78 -13.02
N HIS A 755 11.40 6.22 -13.20
CA HIS A 755 12.71 6.56 -12.65
C HIS A 755 12.86 6.96 -11.19
N HIS A 756 13.36 6.04 -10.36
CA HIS A 756 14.43 6.36 -9.42
C HIS A 756 15.42 5.19 -9.31
N ASN A 757 16.72 5.50 -9.44
CA ASN A 757 17.85 4.56 -9.40
C ASN A 757 18.14 3.96 -8.01
N ASP A 758 17.23 4.10 -7.04
CA ASP A 758 17.31 3.43 -5.76
C ASP A 758 16.43 2.18 -5.81
N VAL A 759 17.09 1.01 -5.87
CA VAL A 759 16.53 -0.36 -5.74
C VAL A 759 15.08 -0.34 -5.22
N ASN A 760 14.09 -0.47 -6.12
CA ASN A 760 12.64 -0.34 -5.91
C ASN A 760 12.11 -0.70 -4.49
N LEU A 761 12.31 0.19 -3.51
CA LEU A 761 11.74 0.05 -2.16
C LEU A 761 10.25 0.41 -2.16
N THR A 762 9.77 1.08 -3.21
CA THR A 762 8.39 1.54 -3.45
C THR A 762 7.38 0.40 -3.44
N GLU A 763 7.73 -0.79 -3.96
CA GLU A 763 6.86 -1.98 -3.93
C GLU A 763 6.57 -2.52 -2.51
N TYR A 764 7.39 -2.12 -1.54
CA TYR A 764 7.37 -2.61 -0.17
C TYR A 764 6.92 -1.56 0.86
N THR A 765 6.66 -0.32 0.42
CA THR A 765 6.20 0.79 1.27
C THR A 765 4.74 1.17 0.95
N PRO A 766 3.81 1.08 1.94
CA PRO A 766 2.41 1.45 1.74
C PRO A 766 2.16 2.84 1.17
N TYR A 767 2.95 3.82 1.62
CA TYR A 767 2.85 5.24 1.25
C TYR A 767 4.23 5.75 0.87
N TYR A 768 4.32 6.49 -0.24
CA TYR A 768 5.52 7.19 -0.69
C TYR A 768 5.14 8.48 -1.42
N PHE A 769 6.11 9.35 -1.66
CA PHE A 769 5.91 10.58 -2.42
C PHE A 769 6.62 10.45 -3.76
N ASP A 770 5.96 10.86 -4.84
CA ASP A 770 6.64 11.23 -6.08
C ASP A 770 7.38 12.53 -5.81
N GLU A 771 8.71 12.48 -5.83
CA GLU A 771 9.57 13.60 -5.46
C GLU A 771 9.43 14.79 -6.43
N ALA A 772 9.25 14.55 -7.72
CA ALA A 772 9.09 15.60 -8.71
C ALA A 772 7.72 16.28 -8.58
N CYS A 773 6.66 15.48 -8.43
CA CYS A 773 5.30 15.98 -8.24
C CYS A 773 5.16 16.73 -6.91
N PHE A 774 5.70 16.17 -5.82
CA PHE A 774 5.66 16.80 -4.50
C PHE A 774 6.43 18.12 -4.49
N SER A 775 7.61 18.18 -5.09
CA SER A 775 8.42 19.40 -5.16
C SER A 775 7.71 20.51 -5.94
N THR A 776 7.14 20.17 -7.10
CA THR A 776 6.35 21.12 -7.92
C THR A 776 5.12 21.61 -7.18
N TRP A 777 4.40 20.72 -6.49
CA TRP A 777 3.25 21.09 -5.68
C TRP A 777 3.63 21.99 -4.51
N LEU A 778 4.78 21.74 -3.86
CA LEU A 778 5.17 22.41 -2.62
C LEU A 778 5.31 23.94 -2.80
N GLU A 779 5.71 24.41 -3.97
CA GLU A 779 5.92 25.84 -4.28
C GLU A 779 4.68 26.71 -4.04
N LYS A 780 3.46 26.17 -4.28
CA LYS A 780 2.20 26.93 -4.19
C LYS A 780 1.11 26.20 -3.40
N GLY A 781 1.17 24.88 -3.34
CA GLY A 781 0.12 24.03 -2.79
C GLY A 781 0.06 24.01 -1.26
N PHE A 782 1.20 24.21 -0.58
CA PHE A 782 1.24 24.17 0.89
C PHE A 782 0.39 25.28 1.53
N ASP A 783 0.52 26.52 1.04
CA ASP A 783 -0.25 27.66 1.54
C ASP A 783 -1.74 27.54 1.18
N SER A 784 -2.08 26.95 0.03
CA SER A 784 -3.46 26.65 -0.34
C SER A 784 -4.17 25.79 0.71
N LEU A 785 -3.51 24.76 1.24
CA LEU A 785 -4.07 23.92 2.31
C LEU A 785 -4.27 24.69 3.62
N VAL A 786 -3.39 25.65 3.92
CA VAL A 786 -3.51 26.51 5.10
C VAL A 786 -4.73 27.42 4.98
N ILE A 787 -4.96 28.00 3.79
CA ILE A 787 -6.13 28.84 3.49
C ILE A 787 -7.42 28.03 3.64
N GLU A 788 -7.48 26.82 3.07
CA GLU A 788 -8.64 25.94 3.20
C GLU A 788 -8.93 25.57 4.67
N HIS A 789 -7.89 25.25 5.45
CA HIS A 789 -8.04 25.00 6.89
C HIS A 789 -8.67 26.22 7.59
N ASP A 790 -8.14 27.43 7.34
CA ASP A 790 -8.59 28.64 8.01
C ASP A 790 -10.03 29.01 7.62
N HIS A 791 -10.39 28.84 6.34
CA HIS A 791 -11.75 29.01 5.86
C HIS A 791 -12.73 28.05 6.55
N PHE A 792 -12.36 26.77 6.67
CA PHE A 792 -13.18 25.79 7.40
C PHE A 792 -13.35 26.17 8.87
N VAL A 793 -12.28 26.59 9.55
CA VAL A 793 -12.34 27.00 10.96
C VAL A 793 -13.18 28.27 11.15
N SER A 794 -13.09 29.25 10.24
CA SER A 794 -13.96 30.43 10.26
C SER A 794 -15.42 30.03 10.11
N THR A 795 -15.73 29.24 9.08
CA THR A 795 -17.09 28.75 8.82
C THR A 795 -17.64 27.96 10.01
N ALA A 796 -16.84 27.11 10.64
CA ALA A 796 -17.24 26.38 11.84
C ALA A 796 -17.53 27.33 13.02
N ARG A 797 -16.74 28.38 13.20
CA ARG A 797 -16.97 29.41 14.23
C ARG A 797 -18.27 30.17 13.97
N ASP A 798 -18.49 30.60 12.73
CA ASP A 798 -19.67 31.37 12.33
C ASP A 798 -20.95 30.53 12.55
N ASN A 799 -20.87 29.23 12.30
CA ASN A 799 -21.94 28.26 12.56
C ASN A 799 -22.02 27.76 14.02
N LYS A 800 -21.26 28.34 14.95
CA LYS A 800 -21.20 27.94 16.38
C LYS A 800 -20.88 26.46 16.61
N LEU A 801 -20.11 25.85 15.70
CA LEU A 801 -19.63 24.48 15.81
C LEU A 801 -18.34 24.43 16.62
N GLN A 802 -18.00 23.23 17.13
CA GLN A 802 -16.71 23.04 17.80
C GLN A 802 -15.56 23.24 16.81
N ALA A 803 -14.56 24.04 17.21
CA ALA A 803 -13.37 24.29 16.40
C ALA A 803 -12.65 22.99 15.98
N ARG A 804 -12.67 21.96 16.86
CA ARG A 804 -12.21 20.60 16.55
C ARG A 804 -13.38 19.75 16.10
N CYS A 805 -13.60 19.71 14.80
CA CYS A 805 -14.56 18.81 14.19
C CYS A 805 -13.94 18.16 12.96
N TYR A 806 -14.15 16.85 12.84
CA TYR A 806 -13.82 16.12 11.62
C TYR A 806 -14.66 16.63 10.44
N SER A 807 -14.01 16.94 9.32
CA SER A 807 -14.61 17.60 8.14
C SER A 807 -15.09 16.67 7.04
N GLY A 808 -14.93 15.35 7.20
CA GLY A 808 -15.23 14.36 6.15
C GLY A 808 -13.97 13.86 5.44
N VAL A 809 -14.18 13.01 4.42
CA VAL A 809 -13.09 12.33 3.69
C VAL A 809 -12.52 13.10 2.50
N GLU A 810 -13.11 14.24 2.13
CA GLU A 810 -12.65 15.09 1.02
C GLU A 810 -11.16 15.46 1.12
N PRO A 811 -10.60 15.84 2.29
CA PRO A 811 -9.18 16.18 2.38
C PRO A 811 -8.24 15.04 1.94
N CYS A 812 -8.62 13.76 2.14
CA CYS A 812 -7.81 12.65 1.64
C CYS A 812 -7.71 12.64 0.11
N HIS A 813 -8.82 12.91 -0.58
CA HIS A 813 -8.86 12.89 -2.04
C HIS A 813 -8.01 14.02 -2.63
N LYS A 814 -8.16 15.24 -2.07
CA LYS A 814 -7.33 16.38 -2.48
C LYS A 814 -5.85 16.13 -2.28
N LEU A 815 -5.45 15.51 -1.16
CA LEU A 815 -4.05 15.20 -0.91
C LEU A 815 -3.49 14.17 -1.90
N LEU A 816 -4.27 13.13 -2.23
CA LEU A 816 -3.84 12.12 -3.21
C LEU A 816 -3.75 12.67 -4.65
N LEU A 817 -4.64 13.59 -5.03
CA LEU A 817 -4.66 14.18 -6.37
C LEU A 817 -3.64 15.31 -6.54
N GLY A 818 -3.37 16.07 -5.49
CA GLY A 818 -2.64 17.33 -5.59
C GLY A 818 -1.17 17.25 -5.18
N THR A 819 -0.80 16.43 -4.20
CA THR A 819 0.53 16.56 -3.56
C THR A 819 1.58 15.58 -4.06
N GLY A 820 1.27 14.70 -5.01
CA GLY A 820 2.18 13.59 -5.35
C GLY A 820 2.30 12.52 -4.26
N LEU A 821 1.37 12.46 -3.30
CA LEU A 821 1.28 11.36 -2.33
C LEU A 821 0.72 10.11 -3.04
N VAL A 822 1.51 9.04 -3.08
CA VAL A 822 1.14 7.80 -3.76
C VAL A 822 0.91 6.66 -2.76
N ILE A 823 -0.10 5.84 -3.04
CA ILE A 823 -0.41 4.62 -2.29
C ILE A 823 -0.01 3.42 -3.13
N SER A 824 0.72 2.47 -2.53
CA SER A 824 1.03 1.21 -3.23
C SER A 824 -0.23 0.41 -3.58
N SER A 825 -0.23 -0.25 -4.74
CA SER A 825 -1.36 -1.07 -5.21
C SER A 825 -1.78 -2.18 -4.22
N LYS A 826 -0.83 -2.71 -3.44
CA LYS A 826 -1.11 -3.69 -2.38
C LYS A 826 -1.99 -3.13 -1.26
N PHE A 827 -1.98 -1.82 -1.06
CA PHE A 827 -2.63 -1.13 0.06
C PHE A 827 -3.87 -0.33 -0.34
N GLU A 828 -4.12 -0.17 -1.64
CA GLU A 828 -5.26 0.58 -2.20
C GLU A 828 -6.61 0.12 -1.62
N ARG A 829 -6.88 -1.19 -1.62
CA ARG A 829 -8.12 -1.76 -1.06
C ARG A 829 -8.31 -1.40 0.42
N TYR A 830 -7.23 -1.34 1.19
CA TYR A 830 -7.31 -0.94 2.60
C TYR A 830 -7.68 0.53 2.73
N VAL A 831 -7.10 1.42 1.91
CA VAL A 831 -7.38 2.85 1.95
C VAL A 831 -8.83 3.11 1.54
N GLN A 832 -9.29 2.53 0.43
CA GLN A 832 -10.68 2.62 -0.02
C GLN A 832 -11.66 2.14 1.07
N PHE A 833 -11.40 0.97 1.65
CA PHE A 833 -12.23 0.46 2.74
C PHE A 833 -12.23 1.39 3.96
N SER A 834 -11.06 1.93 4.31
CA SER A 834 -10.91 2.84 5.44
C SER A 834 -11.64 4.16 5.21
N LEU A 835 -11.61 4.73 4.00
CA LEU A 835 -12.34 5.95 3.65
C LEU A 835 -13.85 5.73 3.74
N ALA A 836 -14.37 4.68 3.11
CA ALA A 836 -15.80 4.36 3.17
C ALA A 836 -16.28 4.14 4.61
N ARG A 837 -15.52 3.39 5.41
CA ARG A 837 -15.82 3.20 6.84
C ARG A 837 -15.77 4.52 7.62
N THR A 838 -14.76 5.35 7.40
CA THR A 838 -14.58 6.60 8.13
C THR A 838 -15.67 7.61 7.78
N GLN A 839 -16.04 7.72 6.50
CA GLN A 839 -17.17 8.53 6.06
C GLN A 839 -18.47 8.08 6.75
N LEU A 840 -18.72 6.76 6.80
CA LEU A 840 -19.86 6.21 7.51
C LEU A 840 -19.89 6.61 9.00
N PHE A 841 -18.76 6.49 9.69
CA PHE A 841 -18.66 6.86 11.10
C PHE A 841 -18.87 8.36 11.32
N HIS A 842 -18.47 9.19 10.35
CA HIS A 842 -18.71 10.62 10.37
C HIS A 842 -20.20 10.96 10.23
N GLU A 843 -20.89 10.33 9.28
CA GLU A 843 -22.32 10.49 9.08
C GLU A 843 -23.12 10.08 10.32
N CYS A 844 -22.72 8.99 10.98
CA CYS A 844 -23.27 8.56 12.28
C CYS A 844 -22.80 9.42 13.48
N ARG A 845 -22.03 10.50 13.24
CA ARG A 845 -21.51 11.45 14.24
C ARG A 845 -20.64 10.82 15.34
N LEU A 846 -20.06 9.64 15.09
CA LEU A 846 -19.33 8.86 16.09
C LEU A 846 -18.04 9.54 16.56
N PHE A 847 -17.37 10.31 15.69
CA PHE A 847 -16.15 11.02 16.06
C PHE A 847 -16.39 12.08 17.14
N ARG A 848 -17.63 12.58 17.31
CA ARG A 848 -17.99 13.52 18.40
C ARG A 848 -17.99 12.86 19.77
N LEU A 849 -18.16 11.53 19.84
CA LEU A 849 -18.12 10.76 21.08
C LEU A 849 -16.68 10.54 21.56
N SER A 850 -15.71 10.54 20.65
CA SER A 850 -14.31 10.16 20.93
C SER A 850 -13.65 10.98 22.06
N THR A 851 -14.05 12.23 22.24
CA THR A 851 -13.49 13.17 23.22
C THR A 851 -14.38 13.37 24.46
N LYS A 852 -15.52 12.69 24.56
CA LYS A 852 -16.46 12.81 25.68
C LYS A 852 -16.02 11.98 26.89
N SER A 853 -16.59 12.28 28.07
CA SER A 853 -16.36 11.47 29.28
C SER A 853 -16.99 10.08 29.11
N LEU A 854 -16.47 9.10 29.84
CA LEU A 854 -17.04 7.76 29.83
C LEU A 854 -18.51 7.76 30.27
N SER A 855 -18.86 8.56 31.28
CA SER A 855 -20.25 8.73 31.74
C SER A 855 -21.20 9.22 30.64
N PHE A 856 -20.72 10.11 29.77
CA PHE A 856 -21.49 10.60 28.64
C PHE A 856 -21.61 9.55 27.53
N ILE A 857 -20.53 8.78 27.29
CA ILE A 857 -20.57 7.69 26.30
C ILE A 857 -21.56 6.61 26.75
N ASP A 858 -21.59 6.29 28.05
CA ASP A 858 -22.48 5.29 28.63
C ASP A 858 -23.96 5.70 28.57
N SER A 859 -24.26 7.00 28.59
CA SER A 859 -25.63 7.52 28.44
C SER A 859 -26.04 7.77 26.98
N ALA A 860 -25.11 7.66 26.02
CA ALA A 860 -25.41 7.91 24.61
C ALA A 860 -26.31 6.81 24.03
N LYS A 861 -27.37 7.22 23.32
CA LYS A 861 -28.30 6.31 22.66
C LYS A 861 -27.55 5.43 21.64
N GLY A 862 -27.84 4.13 21.64
CA GLY A 862 -27.18 3.15 20.77
C GLY A 862 -25.82 2.64 21.27
N VAL A 863 -25.29 3.17 22.39
CA VAL A 863 -24.10 2.62 23.03
C VAL A 863 -24.47 1.46 23.96
N ILE A 864 -23.77 0.35 23.84
CA ILE A 864 -23.92 -0.84 24.67
C ILE A 864 -22.59 -1.25 25.31
N SER A 865 -22.70 -1.95 26.44
CA SER A 865 -21.54 -2.56 27.10
C SER A 865 -20.94 -3.69 26.25
N MET A 866 -19.66 -4.01 26.49
CA MET A 866 -19.04 -5.17 25.84
C MET A 866 -19.69 -6.51 26.22
N ALA A 867 -20.39 -6.59 27.35
CA ALA A 867 -21.22 -7.75 27.69
C ALA A 867 -22.42 -7.86 26.74
N GLY A 868 -23.14 -6.76 26.51
CA GLY A 868 -24.24 -6.69 25.53
C GLY A 868 -23.77 -7.05 24.11
N GLN A 869 -22.63 -6.50 23.69
CA GLN A 869 -22.02 -6.82 22.40
C GLN A 869 -21.69 -8.31 22.25
N ARG A 870 -21.14 -8.93 23.31
CA ARG A 870 -20.81 -10.36 23.32
C ARG A 870 -22.08 -11.23 23.20
N ARG A 871 -23.17 -10.84 23.87
CA ARG A 871 -24.48 -11.51 23.77
C ARG A 871 -25.04 -11.43 22.34
N GLN A 872 -25.11 -10.24 21.74
CA GLN A 872 -25.60 -10.06 20.37
C GLN A 872 -24.77 -10.85 19.36
N LYS A 873 -23.44 -10.78 19.48
CA LYS A 873 -22.52 -11.55 18.62
C LYS A 873 -22.75 -13.06 18.75
N ALA A 874 -23.03 -13.57 19.96
CA ALA A 874 -23.30 -14.98 20.17
C ALA A 874 -24.57 -15.43 19.44
N GLU A 875 -25.67 -14.66 19.53
CA GLU A 875 -26.93 -14.98 18.85
C GLU A 875 -26.78 -15.05 17.32
N GLN A 876 -26.16 -14.04 16.71
CA GLN A 876 -25.93 -14.05 15.26
C GLN A 876 -24.99 -15.18 14.82
N LEU A 877 -23.98 -15.51 15.64
CA LEU A 877 -23.11 -16.66 15.35
C LEU A 877 -23.82 -18.00 15.47
N LEU A 878 -24.83 -18.12 16.35
CA LEU A 878 -25.67 -19.32 16.42
C LEU A 878 -26.48 -19.47 15.12
N ALA A 879 -27.06 -18.39 14.59
CA ALA A 879 -27.74 -18.39 13.30
C ALA A 879 -26.80 -18.78 12.15
N VAL A 880 -25.61 -18.18 12.06
CA VAL A 880 -24.58 -18.55 11.06
C VAL A 880 -24.16 -20.02 11.21
N ARG A 881 -24.00 -20.51 12.44
CA ARG A 881 -23.63 -21.91 12.70
C ARG A 881 -24.74 -22.87 12.27
N TYR A 882 -26.00 -22.51 12.50
CA TYR A 882 -27.16 -23.28 12.06
C TYR A 882 -27.15 -23.44 10.53
N LEU A 883 -27.08 -22.33 9.78
CA LEU A 883 -27.03 -22.38 8.31
C LEU A 883 -25.80 -23.13 7.78
N ARG A 884 -24.63 -22.95 8.39
CA ARG A 884 -23.43 -23.72 8.03
C ARG A 884 -23.62 -25.22 8.22
N ASN A 885 -24.31 -25.64 9.28
CA ASN A 885 -24.58 -27.06 9.53
C ASN A 885 -25.56 -27.61 8.50
N GLU A 886 -26.58 -26.85 8.14
CA GLU A 886 -27.53 -27.24 7.09
C GLU A 886 -26.85 -27.34 5.72
N LYS A 887 -26.07 -26.33 5.31
CA LYS A 887 -25.25 -26.38 4.08
C LYS A 887 -24.26 -27.55 4.08
N ARG A 888 -23.69 -27.93 5.23
CA ARG A 888 -22.84 -29.13 5.33
C ARG A 888 -23.61 -30.42 5.08
N LYS A 889 -24.84 -30.54 5.62
CA LYS A 889 -25.71 -31.70 5.38
C LYS A 889 -26.05 -31.80 3.90
N GLU A 890 -26.41 -30.68 3.28
CA GLU A 890 -26.69 -30.58 1.84
C GLU A 890 -25.50 -31.03 1.00
N VAL A 891 -24.32 -30.41 1.17
CA VAL A 891 -23.11 -30.80 0.43
C VAL A 891 -22.75 -32.27 0.67
N SER A 892 -22.89 -32.76 1.90
CA SER A 892 -22.62 -34.18 2.22
C SER A 892 -23.60 -35.13 1.53
N ALA A 893 -24.87 -34.73 1.37
CA ALA A 893 -25.86 -35.49 0.63
C ALA A 893 -25.54 -35.49 -0.88
N LEU A 894 -25.17 -34.33 -1.44
CA LEU A 894 -24.76 -34.19 -2.85
C LEU A 894 -23.52 -35.03 -3.18
N LEU A 895 -22.53 -35.07 -2.30
CA LEU A 895 -21.34 -35.92 -2.47
C LEU A 895 -21.66 -37.42 -2.46
N LYS A 896 -22.76 -37.84 -1.80
CA LYS A 896 -23.21 -39.24 -1.73
C LYS A 896 -24.13 -39.68 -2.88
N GLN A 897 -24.50 -38.79 -3.80
CA GLN A 897 -25.38 -39.12 -4.93
C GLN A 897 -24.72 -40.04 -5.96
N ASN A 898 -25.55 -40.90 -6.58
CA ASN A 898 -25.14 -41.81 -7.66
C ASN A 898 -24.96 -41.05 -9.00
N THR A 899 -24.31 -41.69 -9.98
CA THR A 899 -23.93 -41.08 -11.28
C THR A 899 -25.10 -40.43 -12.03
N GLN A 900 -26.28 -41.05 -12.05
CA GLN A 900 -27.46 -40.53 -12.75
C GLN A 900 -28.04 -39.27 -12.08
N GLN A 901 -28.06 -39.22 -10.75
CA GLN A 901 -28.53 -38.06 -9.99
C GLN A 901 -27.62 -36.84 -10.18
N ARG A 902 -26.30 -37.07 -10.27
CA ARG A 902 -25.32 -36.02 -10.55
C ARG A 902 -25.47 -35.42 -11.96
N LYS A 903 -25.83 -36.24 -12.96
CA LYS A 903 -26.09 -35.77 -14.33
C LYS A 903 -27.30 -34.83 -14.39
N ASN A 904 -28.43 -35.26 -13.80
CA ASN A 904 -29.64 -34.44 -13.76
C ASN A 904 -29.40 -33.09 -13.04
N GLN A 905 -28.63 -33.11 -11.94
CA GLN A 905 -28.28 -31.89 -11.22
C GLN A 905 -27.35 -30.97 -12.01
N ALA A 906 -26.39 -31.52 -12.76
CA ALA A 906 -25.52 -30.74 -13.64
C ALA A 906 -26.32 -30.03 -14.73
N LEU A 907 -27.28 -30.72 -15.36
CA LEU A 907 -28.19 -30.14 -16.35
C LEU A 907 -29.00 -28.99 -15.73
N THR A 908 -29.65 -29.20 -14.58
CA THR A 908 -30.42 -28.15 -13.88
C THR A 908 -29.55 -26.93 -13.53
N SER A 909 -28.33 -27.15 -13.04
CA SER A 909 -27.41 -26.08 -12.67
C SER A 909 -26.91 -25.27 -13.87
N ILE A 910 -26.78 -25.91 -15.02
CA ILE A 910 -26.37 -25.25 -16.28
C ILE A 910 -27.54 -24.48 -16.88
N MET A 911 -28.75 -25.03 -16.88
CA MET A 911 -29.96 -24.32 -17.33
C MET A 911 -30.21 -23.07 -16.49
N ALA A 912 -30.06 -23.16 -15.16
CA ALA A 912 -30.20 -22.00 -14.29
C ALA A 912 -29.14 -20.92 -14.59
N ARG A 913 -27.89 -21.32 -14.88
CA ARG A 913 -26.80 -20.38 -15.23
C ARG A 913 -27.02 -19.71 -16.59
N LEU A 914 -27.61 -20.45 -17.53
CA LEU A 914 -28.01 -19.92 -18.81
C LEU A 914 -29.09 -18.84 -18.65
N SER A 915 -30.09 -19.06 -17.80
CA SER A 915 -31.10 -18.03 -17.48
C SER A 915 -30.51 -16.81 -16.77
N GLU A 916 -29.59 -17.01 -15.81
CA GLU A 916 -28.89 -15.92 -15.11
C GLU A 916 -28.05 -15.07 -16.08
N PHE A 917 -27.31 -15.72 -16.97
CA PHE A 917 -26.51 -15.05 -18.00
C PHE A 917 -27.39 -14.27 -18.99
N HIS A 918 -28.53 -14.83 -19.39
CA HIS A 918 -29.48 -14.17 -20.28
C HIS A 918 -30.08 -12.89 -19.69
N GLU A 919 -30.40 -12.88 -18.39
CA GLU A 919 -30.87 -11.68 -17.70
C GLU A 919 -29.79 -10.57 -17.73
N HIS A 920 -28.52 -10.92 -17.52
CA HIS A 920 -27.42 -9.97 -17.64
C HIS A 920 -27.24 -9.47 -19.07
N TYR A 921 -27.28 -10.37 -20.05
CA TYR A 921 -27.17 -10.03 -21.46
C TYR A 921 -28.24 -9.04 -21.89
N ARG A 922 -29.49 -9.27 -21.46
CA ARG A 922 -30.61 -8.34 -21.66
C ARG A 922 -30.36 -6.96 -21.06
N LYS A 923 -29.93 -6.88 -19.79
CA LYS A 923 -29.65 -5.60 -19.11
C LYS A 923 -28.54 -4.80 -19.77
N VAL A 924 -27.48 -5.46 -20.26
CA VAL A 924 -26.39 -4.79 -20.98
C VAL A 924 -26.88 -4.25 -22.32
N CYS A 925 -27.67 -5.02 -23.08
CA CYS A 925 -28.30 -4.55 -24.32
C CYS A 925 -29.21 -3.33 -24.10
N GLU A 926 -30.08 -3.37 -23.08
CA GLU A 926 -30.95 -2.24 -22.69
C GLU A 926 -30.13 -0.99 -22.37
N SER A 927 -29.07 -1.16 -21.57
CA SER A 927 -28.22 -0.05 -21.13
C SER A 927 -27.38 0.52 -22.26
N LYS A 928 -26.91 -0.31 -23.20
CA LYS A 928 -26.22 0.13 -24.42
C LYS A 928 -27.14 0.99 -25.28
N LEU A 929 -28.35 0.53 -25.59
CA LEU A 929 -29.31 1.29 -26.40
C LEU A 929 -29.66 2.64 -25.76
N ALA A 930 -29.90 2.66 -24.44
CA ALA A 930 -30.13 3.91 -23.70
C ALA A 930 -28.92 4.85 -23.75
N THR A 931 -27.71 4.33 -23.56
CA THR A 931 -26.47 5.13 -23.57
C THR A 931 -26.13 5.62 -24.98
N GLN A 932 -26.39 4.82 -26.02
CA GLN A 932 -26.21 5.20 -27.42
C GLN A 932 -27.17 6.35 -27.80
N THR A 933 -28.40 6.31 -27.29
CA THR A 933 -29.38 7.39 -27.48
C THR A 933 -28.89 8.69 -26.83
N VAL A 934 -28.40 8.62 -25.59
CA VAL A 934 -27.82 9.79 -24.89
C VAL A 934 -26.54 10.30 -25.57
N TYR A 935 -25.68 9.40 -26.06
CA TYR A 935 -24.47 9.75 -26.81
C TYR A 935 -24.79 10.42 -28.14
N ALA A 936 -25.79 9.94 -28.88
CA ALA A 936 -26.25 10.56 -30.12
C ALA A 936 -26.76 12.00 -29.89
N LEU A 937 -27.33 12.27 -28.72
CA LEU A 937 -27.85 13.59 -28.35
C LEU A 937 -26.82 14.53 -27.71
N THR A 938 -25.81 14.00 -27.01
CA THR A 938 -24.93 14.80 -26.12
C THR A 938 -23.42 14.61 -26.36
N GLN A 939 -23.04 13.69 -27.24
CA GLN A 939 -21.66 13.22 -27.47
C GLN A 939 -20.92 12.72 -26.21
N LYS A 940 -21.65 12.40 -25.14
CA LYS A 940 -21.14 11.76 -23.92
C LYS A 940 -22.13 10.67 -23.47
N PRO A 941 -21.70 9.54 -22.87
CA PRO A 941 -20.33 9.12 -22.53
C PRO A 941 -19.76 8.04 -23.49
N LYS A 942 -18.60 8.30 -24.11
CA LYS A 942 -17.97 7.43 -25.14
C LYS A 942 -17.32 6.18 -24.55
N GLU A 943 -16.72 6.28 -23.37
CA GLU A 943 -15.94 5.22 -22.74
C GLU A 943 -16.81 4.07 -22.22
N ILE A 944 -17.99 4.39 -21.68
CA ILE A 944 -18.95 3.39 -21.18
C ILE A 944 -19.53 2.57 -22.35
N LEU A 945 -19.76 3.21 -23.50
CA LEU A 945 -20.21 2.53 -24.71
C LEU A 945 -19.17 1.52 -25.21
N HIS A 946 -17.89 1.91 -25.29
CA HIS A 946 -16.82 1.00 -25.69
C HIS A 946 -16.70 -0.24 -24.80
N VAL A 947 -16.89 -0.10 -23.47
CA VAL A 947 -16.86 -1.24 -22.54
C VAL A 947 -18.05 -2.18 -22.74
N MET A 948 -19.24 -1.64 -23.00
CA MET A 948 -20.43 -2.44 -23.33
C MET A 948 -20.27 -3.14 -24.69
N ASP A 949 -19.69 -2.47 -25.68
CA ASP A 949 -19.40 -3.04 -27.00
C ASP A 949 -18.41 -4.19 -26.89
N TYR A 950 -17.35 -4.02 -26.10
CA TYR A 950 -16.39 -5.07 -25.77
C TYR A 950 -17.06 -6.27 -25.08
N TRP A 951 -17.96 -6.02 -24.11
CA TRP A 951 -18.70 -7.10 -23.43
C TRP A 951 -19.58 -7.88 -24.41
N LEU A 952 -20.37 -7.18 -25.22
CA LEU A 952 -21.24 -7.84 -26.20
C LEU A 952 -20.40 -8.61 -27.23
N ALA A 953 -19.32 -8.04 -27.75
CA ALA A 953 -18.43 -8.75 -28.68
C ALA A 953 -17.85 -10.05 -28.09
N GLU A 954 -17.45 -10.05 -26.80
CA GLU A 954 -16.93 -11.25 -26.12
C GLU A 954 -18.01 -12.32 -25.92
N PHE A 955 -19.23 -11.91 -25.58
CA PHE A 955 -20.28 -12.81 -25.09
C PHE A 955 -21.38 -13.15 -26.13
N THR A 956 -21.53 -12.37 -27.21
CA THR A 956 -22.45 -12.65 -28.33
C THR A 956 -22.16 -13.99 -29.03
N PRO A 957 -20.90 -14.41 -29.27
CA PRO A 957 -20.62 -15.73 -29.86
C PRO A 957 -21.13 -16.91 -29.01
N LEU A 958 -21.35 -16.71 -27.70
CA LEU A 958 -21.94 -17.73 -26.83
C LEU A 958 -23.43 -17.91 -27.06
N CYS A 959 -24.11 -16.89 -27.58
CA CYS A 959 -25.50 -16.96 -28.00
C CYS A 959 -25.64 -17.68 -29.36
N CYS A 960 -24.57 -17.86 -30.13
CA CYS A 960 -24.68 -18.47 -31.47
C CYS A 960 -24.56 -20.01 -31.48
N SER A 961 -24.08 -20.65 -30.41
CA SER A 961 -23.90 -22.10 -30.36
C SER A 961 -24.02 -22.67 -28.93
N PRO A 962 -24.77 -23.78 -28.74
CA PRO A 962 -24.85 -24.48 -27.45
C PRO A 962 -23.48 -24.93 -26.91
N GLU A 963 -22.55 -25.33 -27.78
CA GLU A 963 -21.21 -25.79 -27.38
C GLU A 963 -20.36 -24.65 -26.82
N LYS A 964 -20.42 -23.48 -27.47
CA LYS A 964 -19.75 -22.26 -27.00
C LYS A 964 -20.36 -21.81 -25.68
N ALA A 965 -21.68 -21.83 -25.53
CA ALA A 965 -22.36 -21.52 -24.27
C ALA A 965 -21.89 -22.43 -23.13
N LEU A 966 -21.77 -23.75 -23.36
CA LEU A 966 -21.27 -24.70 -22.36
C LEU A 966 -19.81 -24.43 -21.97
N SER A 967 -18.97 -23.93 -22.88
CA SER A 967 -17.57 -23.59 -22.57
C SER A 967 -17.43 -22.48 -21.51
N VAL A 968 -18.47 -21.65 -21.34
CA VAL A 968 -18.49 -20.54 -20.39
C VAL A 968 -19.41 -20.84 -19.20
N LEU A 969 -20.53 -21.52 -19.42
CA LEU A 969 -21.60 -21.74 -18.43
C LEU A 969 -21.55 -23.12 -17.75
N ALA A 970 -20.65 -24.01 -18.17
CA ALA A 970 -20.40 -25.29 -17.52
C ALA A 970 -18.97 -25.37 -16.96
N THR A 971 -18.82 -26.04 -15.82
CA THR A 971 -17.50 -26.48 -15.37
C THR A 971 -17.04 -27.65 -16.23
N GLU A 972 -15.73 -27.89 -16.29
CA GLU A 972 -15.16 -28.99 -17.09
C GLU A 972 -15.81 -30.35 -16.80
N LYS A 973 -16.11 -30.63 -15.52
CA LYS A 973 -16.78 -31.87 -15.11
C LYS A 973 -18.25 -31.93 -15.52
N GLU A 974 -18.98 -30.82 -15.42
CA GLU A 974 -20.39 -30.77 -15.85
C GLU A 974 -20.49 -30.88 -17.37
N ARG A 975 -19.55 -30.27 -18.10
CA ARG A 975 -19.41 -30.42 -19.55
C ARG A 975 -19.14 -31.87 -19.93
N ILE A 976 -18.18 -32.55 -19.28
CA ILE A 976 -17.92 -33.98 -19.52
C ILE A 976 -19.14 -34.84 -19.16
N ALA A 977 -19.85 -34.53 -18.08
CA ALA A 977 -21.03 -35.28 -17.67
C ALA A 977 -22.20 -35.14 -18.67
N LEU A 978 -22.35 -33.96 -19.28
CA LEU A 978 -23.39 -33.66 -20.28
C LEU A 978 -23.02 -34.16 -21.68
N CYS A 979 -21.81 -33.90 -22.17
CA CYS A 979 -21.39 -34.29 -23.52
C CYS A 979 -21.44 -35.81 -23.75
N ASN A 980 -21.40 -36.61 -22.68
CA ASN A 980 -21.52 -38.06 -22.73
C ASN A 980 -22.97 -38.57 -22.69
N ASP A 981 -23.98 -37.70 -22.68
CA ASP A 981 -25.40 -38.05 -22.64
C ASP A 981 -26.21 -37.25 -23.66
N LEU A 982 -26.57 -37.92 -24.76
CA LEU A 982 -27.22 -37.32 -25.92
C LEU A 982 -28.56 -36.65 -25.58
N GLU A 983 -29.30 -37.21 -24.62
CA GLU A 983 -30.62 -36.70 -24.22
C GLU A 983 -30.51 -35.39 -23.44
N SER A 984 -29.57 -35.29 -22.51
CA SER A 984 -29.31 -34.06 -21.77
C SER A 984 -28.75 -32.93 -22.67
N VAL A 985 -27.96 -33.26 -23.69
CA VAL A 985 -27.49 -32.28 -24.70
C VAL A 985 -28.65 -31.74 -25.52
N LYS A 986 -29.60 -32.60 -25.94
CA LYS A 986 -30.81 -32.17 -26.64
C LYS A 986 -31.68 -31.25 -25.78
N GLN A 987 -31.90 -31.60 -24.52
CA GLN A 987 -32.68 -30.77 -23.58
C GLN A 987 -32.04 -29.40 -23.37
N PHE A 988 -30.71 -29.33 -23.24
CA PHE A 988 -30.00 -28.06 -23.16
C PHE A 988 -30.12 -27.24 -24.46
N ALA A 989 -29.98 -27.88 -25.63
CA ALA A 989 -30.08 -27.19 -26.92
C ALA A 989 -31.47 -26.61 -27.18
N ILE A 990 -32.54 -27.30 -26.76
CA ILE A 990 -33.93 -26.79 -26.83
C ILE A 990 -34.08 -25.55 -25.95
N ALA A 991 -33.72 -25.65 -24.67
CA ALA A 991 -33.81 -24.53 -23.74
C ALA A 991 -32.97 -23.33 -24.18
N PHE A 992 -31.79 -23.57 -24.75
CA PHE A 992 -30.94 -22.54 -25.33
C PHE A 992 -31.59 -21.81 -26.51
N SER A 993 -32.26 -22.57 -27.38
CA SER A 993 -32.95 -22.02 -28.56
C SER A 993 -34.17 -21.19 -28.17
N GLU A 994 -34.96 -21.64 -27.20
CA GLU A 994 -36.11 -20.90 -26.66
C GLU A 994 -35.68 -19.55 -26.05
N LEU A 995 -34.64 -19.58 -25.23
CA LEU A 995 -34.13 -18.39 -24.57
C LEU A 995 -33.55 -17.37 -25.55
N LEU A 996 -32.91 -17.83 -26.63
CA LEU A 996 -32.40 -16.98 -27.71
C LEU A 996 -33.54 -16.29 -28.48
N ASN A 997 -34.63 -17.01 -28.74
CA ASN A 997 -35.83 -16.45 -29.34
C ASN A 997 -36.48 -15.39 -28.43
N ASP A 998 -36.44 -15.61 -27.10
CA ASP A 998 -36.87 -14.61 -26.12
C ASP A 998 -35.99 -13.37 -26.12
N THR A 999 -34.66 -13.53 -26.16
CA THR A 999 -33.73 -12.39 -26.28
C THR A 999 -34.02 -11.59 -27.54
N LYS A 1000 -34.23 -12.27 -28.68
CA LYS A 1000 -34.52 -11.65 -29.97
C LYS A 1000 -35.81 -10.84 -29.92
N ARG A 1001 -36.89 -11.43 -29.40
CA ARG A 1001 -38.19 -10.73 -29.22
C ARG A 1001 -38.05 -9.51 -28.31
N HIS A 1002 -37.30 -9.64 -27.23
CA HIS A 1002 -37.10 -8.55 -26.27
C HIS A 1002 -36.30 -7.38 -26.86
N ILE A 1003 -35.20 -7.66 -27.57
CA ILE A 1003 -34.41 -6.63 -28.25
C ILE A 1003 -35.24 -5.89 -29.30
N LEU A 1004 -36.02 -6.62 -30.11
CA LEU A 1004 -36.92 -6.01 -31.10
C LEU A 1004 -37.97 -5.10 -30.44
N GLY A 1005 -38.55 -5.53 -29.31
CA GLY A 1005 -39.51 -4.71 -28.55
C GLY A 1005 -38.89 -3.45 -27.93
N ILE A 1006 -37.65 -3.50 -27.44
CA ILE A 1006 -36.94 -2.30 -26.97
C ILE A 1006 -36.69 -1.33 -28.12
N ILE A 1007 -36.25 -1.83 -29.28
CA ILE A 1007 -36.00 -1.01 -30.47
C ILE A 1007 -37.29 -0.30 -30.86
N GLU A 1008 -38.41 -1.02 -30.97
CA GLU A 1008 -39.72 -0.46 -31.29
C GLU A 1008 -40.18 0.59 -30.27
N THR A 1009 -40.02 0.32 -28.98
CA THR A 1009 -40.36 1.27 -27.90
C THR A 1009 -39.50 2.53 -27.93
N THR A 1010 -38.20 2.37 -28.22
CA THR A 1010 -37.24 3.49 -28.31
C THR A 1010 -37.52 4.34 -29.54
N ASN A 1011 -37.87 3.70 -30.66
CA ASN A 1011 -38.28 4.33 -31.90
C ASN A 1011 -39.56 5.15 -31.70
N ASN A 1012 -40.57 4.59 -31.02
CA ASN A 1012 -41.82 5.28 -30.69
C ASN A 1012 -41.62 6.46 -29.73
N LYS A 1013 -40.74 6.33 -28.72
CA LYS A 1013 -40.38 7.44 -27.82
C LYS A 1013 -39.60 8.53 -28.54
N PHE A 1014 -38.67 8.17 -29.41
CA PHE A 1014 -37.93 9.13 -30.22
C PHE A 1014 -38.86 9.91 -31.15
N ASN A 1015 -39.77 9.21 -31.85
CA ASN A 1015 -40.81 9.83 -32.67
C ASN A 1015 -41.71 10.77 -31.85
N SER A 1016 -42.11 10.38 -30.64
CA SER A 1016 -42.88 11.23 -29.72
C SER A 1016 -42.11 12.49 -29.28
N VAL A 1017 -40.80 12.39 -28.99
CA VAL A 1017 -39.97 13.54 -28.62
C VAL A 1017 -39.75 14.46 -29.81
N VAL A 1018 -39.55 13.91 -31.00
CA VAL A 1018 -39.46 14.67 -32.25
C VAL A 1018 -40.78 15.40 -32.53
N SER A 1019 -41.92 14.76 -32.35
CA SER A 1019 -43.24 15.41 -32.45
C SER A 1019 -43.44 16.52 -31.42
N GLN A 1020 -43.03 16.33 -30.16
CA GLN A 1020 -43.13 17.38 -29.12
C GLN A 1020 -42.20 18.57 -29.40
N VAL A 1021 -40.99 18.34 -29.91
CA VAL A 1021 -40.07 19.42 -30.26
C VAL A 1021 -40.53 20.17 -31.52
N LEU A 1022 -41.25 19.50 -32.42
CA LEU A 1022 -41.91 20.13 -33.58
C LEU A 1022 -43.19 20.92 -33.18
N GLU A 1023 -43.81 20.64 -32.03
CA GLU A 1023 -44.96 21.39 -31.51
C GLU A 1023 -44.55 22.71 -30.81
N GLU A 1024 -43.31 22.85 -30.32
CA GLU A 1024 -42.85 24.03 -29.57
C GLU A 1024 -42.26 25.17 -30.45
N GLU A 1025 -41.99 24.96 -31.73
CA GLU A 1025 -41.63 26.01 -32.69
C GLU A 1025 -42.74 26.17 -33.76
N LEU A 1026 -43.32 27.38 -33.84
CA LEU A 1026 -44.41 27.78 -34.75
C LEU A 1026 -44.35 27.13 -36.15
N PHE A 1027 -45.34 26.32 -36.52
CA PHE A 1027 -46.09 26.27 -37.81
C PHE A 1027 -46.91 24.95 -37.86
N VAL A 1028 -48.19 25.01 -37.45
CA VAL A 1028 -48.99 23.81 -37.09
C VAL A 1028 -50.03 23.38 -38.14
N ASP A 1029 -50.33 24.14 -39.19
CA ASP A 1029 -51.50 23.81 -40.03
C ASP A 1029 -51.22 22.92 -41.25
N ASP A 1030 -49.99 22.89 -41.80
CA ASP A 1030 -49.69 22.09 -43.01
C ASP A 1030 -49.11 20.68 -42.71
N LEU A 1031 -48.53 20.45 -41.53
CA LEU A 1031 -47.86 19.18 -41.17
C LEU A 1031 -48.79 18.14 -40.52
N ASN A 1032 -49.92 18.57 -39.95
CA ASN A 1032 -50.82 17.70 -39.18
C ASN A 1032 -51.66 16.72 -40.03
N ASN A 1033 -51.60 16.81 -41.35
CA ASN A 1033 -52.30 15.89 -42.26
C ASN A 1033 -51.39 14.80 -42.88
N ILE A 1034 -50.15 14.65 -42.41
CA ILE A 1034 -49.17 13.75 -43.03
C ILE A 1034 -48.99 12.46 -42.22
N GLU A 1035 -49.61 11.36 -42.65
CA GLU A 1035 -49.26 10.02 -42.16
C GLU A 1035 -47.87 9.62 -42.69
N MET A 1036 -46.94 9.29 -41.79
CA MET A 1036 -45.53 8.96 -42.07
C MET A 1036 -45.29 7.59 -42.72
N ASN A 1037 -46.21 7.12 -43.57
CA ASN A 1037 -46.15 5.79 -44.18
C ASN A 1037 -45.82 5.80 -45.68
N ASP A 1038 -45.66 6.98 -46.31
CA ASP A 1038 -45.54 7.08 -47.77
C ASP A 1038 -44.21 7.72 -48.25
N GLU A 1039 -43.66 7.17 -49.34
CA GLU A 1039 -42.33 7.47 -49.93
C GLU A 1039 -42.19 8.95 -50.36
N SER A 1040 -43.32 9.61 -50.60
CA SER A 1040 -43.46 11.02 -51.02
C SER A 1040 -43.02 12.04 -49.95
N ASN A 1041 -43.11 11.67 -48.67
CA ASN A 1041 -42.97 12.62 -47.55
C ASN A 1041 -41.51 12.88 -47.15
N ALA A 1042 -40.62 11.90 -47.35
CA ALA A 1042 -39.18 12.07 -47.12
C ALA A 1042 -38.53 13.00 -48.15
N MET A 1043 -39.00 12.95 -49.40
CA MET A 1043 -38.60 13.86 -50.48
C MET A 1043 -39.05 15.31 -50.21
N PHE A 1044 -40.27 15.49 -49.67
CA PHE A 1044 -40.80 16.81 -49.31
C PHE A 1044 -40.01 17.48 -48.17
N ILE A 1045 -39.65 16.73 -47.13
CA ILE A 1045 -38.76 17.22 -46.05
C ILE A 1045 -37.36 17.55 -46.61
N GLY A 1046 -36.88 16.75 -47.56
CA GLY A 1046 -35.64 17.02 -48.30
C GLY A 1046 -35.67 18.36 -49.03
N GLU A 1047 -36.68 18.61 -49.86
CA GLU A 1047 -36.84 19.87 -50.61
C GLU A 1047 -37.06 21.08 -49.70
N TRP A 1048 -37.81 20.91 -48.61
CA TRP A 1048 -38.02 21.94 -47.60
C TRP A 1048 -36.70 22.35 -46.91
N LEU A 1049 -35.85 21.37 -46.52
CA LEU A 1049 -34.51 21.63 -45.97
C LEU A 1049 -33.58 22.32 -46.98
N LYS A 1050 -33.76 22.09 -48.29
CA LYS A 1050 -33.04 22.79 -49.37
C LYS A 1050 -33.44 24.27 -49.48
N SER A 1051 -34.68 24.61 -49.13
CA SER A 1051 -35.21 25.98 -49.21
C SER A 1051 -34.81 26.88 -48.03
N GLN A 1052 -34.40 26.30 -46.89
CA GLN A 1052 -34.03 27.01 -45.67
C GLN A 1052 -32.51 27.13 -45.57
N SER A 1053 -31.93 28.20 -46.12
CA SER A 1053 -30.49 28.48 -46.04
C SER A 1053 -30.05 28.83 -44.60
N VAL A 1054 -29.90 27.85 -43.69
CA VAL A 1054 -29.66 28.09 -42.25
C VAL A 1054 -28.48 27.27 -41.68
N VAL A 1055 -27.68 27.92 -40.83
CA VAL A 1055 -26.37 27.51 -40.29
C VAL A 1055 -26.50 26.77 -38.94
N GLY A 1056 -25.71 25.71 -38.73
CA GLY A 1056 -25.28 25.24 -37.40
C GLY A 1056 -26.12 24.12 -36.77
N ASN A 1057 -27.06 24.46 -35.87
CA ASN A 1057 -27.77 23.48 -35.04
C ASN A 1057 -28.87 22.72 -35.79
N SER A 1058 -29.52 23.36 -36.76
CA SER A 1058 -30.52 22.72 -37.63
C SER A 1058 -29.91 21.64 -38.54
N TYR A 1059 -28.63 21.77 -38.90
CA TYR A 1059 -27.88 20.78 -39.67
C TYR A 1059 -27.59 19.51 -38.85
N LEU A 1060 -27.19 19.64 -37.59
CA LEU A 1060 -26.94 18.49 -36.70
C LEU A 1060 -28.22 17.71 -36.40
N MET A 1061 -29.34 18.42 -36.26
CA MET A 1061 -30.65 17.82 -36.05
C MET A 1061 -31.16 17.11 -37.32
N ALA A 1062 -31.05 17.75 -38.49
CA ALA A 1062 -31.37 17.13 -39.78
C ALA A 1062 -30.49 15.92 -40.08
N HIS A 1063 -29.18 16.00 -39.82
CA HIS A 1063 -28.24 14.89 -40.00
C HIS A 1063 -28.51 13.74 -39.03
N GLY A 1064 -28.93 14.03 -37.79
CA GLY A 1064 -29.35 13.04 -36.81
C GLY A 1064 -30.64 12.32 -37.22
N ILE A 1065 -31.66 13.07 -37.67
CA ILE A 1065 -32.94 12.53 -38.16
C ILE A 1065 -32.70 11.64 -39.39
N ILE A 1066 -31.91 12.10 -40.36
CA ILE A 1066 -31.64 11.36 -41.60
C ILE A 1066 -30.78 10.10 -41.33
N LYS A 1067 -29.75 10.16 -40.46
CA LYS A 1067 -28.99 8.95 -40.06
C LYS A 1067 -29.86 7.93 -39.36
N TYR A 1068 -30.80 8.39 -38.53
CA TYR A 1068 -31.75 7.52 -37.85
C TYR A 1068 -32.76 6.89 -38.83
N SER A 1069 -33.27 7.64 -39.80
CA SER A 1069 -34.12 7.13 -40.88
C SER A 1069 -33.41 6.09 -41.75
N VAL A 1070 -32.15 6.31 -42.13
CA VAL A 1070 -31.33 5.34 -42.88
C VAL A 1070 -31.08 4.06 -42.06
N PHE A 1071 -30.80 4.20 -40.77
CA PHE A 1071 -30.64 3.05 -39.85
C PHE A 1071 -31.96 2.26 -39.70
N SER A 1072 -33.09 2.94 -39.58
CA SER A 1072 -34.43 2.33 -39.51
C SER A 1072 -34.79 1.60 -40.82
N ILE A 1073 -34.52 2.21 -41.97
CA ILE A 1073 -34.72 1.58 -43.29
C ILE A 1073 -33.80 0.36 -43.46
N GLY A 1074 -32.55 0.42 -43.00
CA GLY A 1074 -31.61 -0.72 -43.01
C GLY A 1074 -32.05 -1.91 -42.14
N LEU A 1075 -32.61 -1.63 -40.96
CA LEU A 1075 -33.22 -2.64 -40.07
C LEU A 1075 -34.50 -3.24 -40.67
N HIS A 1076 -35.30 -2.44 -41.39
CA HIS A 1076 -36.48 -2.94 -42.11
C HIS A 1076 -36.11 -3.76 -43.35
N CYS A 1077 -35.03 -3.43 -44.06
CA CYS A 1077 -34.52 -4.24 -45.17
C CYS A 1077 -34.07 -5.62 -44.70
N THR A 1078 -33.43 -5.72 -43.53
CA THR A 1078 -33.06 -7.00 -42.92
C THR A 1078 -34.27 -7.82 -42.49
N ALA A 1079 -35.36 -7.17 -42.05
CA ALA A 1079 -36.63 -7.83 -41.74
C ALA A 1079 -37.38 -8.33 -42.99
N GLU A 1080 -37.32 -7.62 -44.13
CA GLU A 1080 -37.98 -8.03 -45.38
C GLU A 1080 -37.18 -9.11 -46.14
N VAL A 1081 -35.84 -9.12 -46.05
CA VAL A 1081 -35.00 -10.25 -46.51
C VAL A 1081 -35.40 -11.56 -45.82
N GLN A 1082 -35.79 -11.50 -44.54
CA GLN A 1082 -36.27 -12.66 -43.79
C GLN A 1082 -37.71 -13.07 -44.14
N ARG A 1083 -38.48 -12.23 -44.86
CA ARG A 1083 -39.86 -12.49 -45.29
C ARG A 1083 -40.00 -12.87 -46.77
N GLY A 1084 -38.93 -12.75 -47.56
CA GLY A 1084 -38.87 -13.23 -48.96
C GLY A 1084 -39.49 -12.30 -50.02
N SER A 1085 -39.81 -11.05 -49.70
CA SER A 1085 -40.44 -10.11 -50.64
C SER A 1085 -39.41 -9.29 -51.43
N SER A 1086 -39.10 -9.73 -52.66
CA SER A 1086 -38.02 -9.15 -53.49
C SER A 1086 -38.31 -7.73 -54.02
N SER A 1087 -39.56 -7.42 -54.43
CA SER A 1087 -39.87 -6.12 -55.03
C SER A 1087 -39.86 -4.95 -54.04
N ARG A 1088 -40.36 -5.18 -52.80
CA ARG A 1088 -40.34 -4.16 -51.73
C ARG A 1088 -38.94 -3.93 -51.17
N LEU A 1089 -38.11 -4.97 -51.16
CA LEU A 1089 -36.71 -4.85 -50.78
C LEU A 1089 -35.94 -3.96 -51.77
N GLU A 1090 -36.20 -4.12 -53.07
CA GLU A 1090 -35.50 -3.35 -54.11
C GLU A 1090 -35.96 -1.89 -54.16
N GLN A 1091 -37.26 -1.63 -53.93
CA GLN A 1091 -37.78 -0.26 -53.74
C GLN A 1091 -37.14 0.44 -52.53
N ARG A 1092 -37.03 -0.26 -51.38
CA ARG A 1092 -36.44 0.32 -50.16
C ARG A 1092 -34.92 0.49 -50.24
N LYS A 1093 -34.21 -0.39 -50.96
CA LYS A 1093 -32.78 -0.20 -51.29
C LYS A 1093 -32.58 1.03 -52.16
N LYS A 1094 -33.44 1.23 -53.16
CA LYS A 1094 -33.40 2.41 -54.04
C LYS A 1094 -33.65 3.70 -53.26
N LEU A 1095 -34.64 3.70 -52.36
CA LEU A 1095 -34.93 4.83 -51.46
C LEU A 1095 -33.76 5.13 -50.51
N ALA A 1096 -33.12 4.10 -49.95
CA ALA A 1096 -31.94 4.27 -49.10
C ALA A 1096 -30.74 4.83 -49.89
N GLN A 1097 -30.58 4.45 -51.15
CA GLN A 1097 -29.55 4.99 -52.05
C GLN A 1097 -29.83 6.44 -52.47
N GLU A 1098 -31.10 6.80 -52.70
CA GLU A 1098 -31.52 8.17 -53.02
C GLU A 1098 -31.35 9.10 -51.81
N LEU A 1099 -31.73 8.68 -50.60
CA LEU A 1099 -31.44 9.40 -49.35
C LEU A 1099 -29.93 9.52 -49.09
N PHE A 1100 -29.15 8.49 -49.45
CA PHE A 1100 -27.69 8.51 -49.33
C PHE A 1100 -27.04 9.54 -50.26
N HIS A 1101 -27.47 9.60 -51.53
CA HIS A 1101 -27.03 10.65 -52.46
C HIS A 1101 -27.44 12.05 -51.99
N TYR A 1102 -28.61 12.18 -51.37
CA TYR A 1102 -29.07 13.44 -50.80
C TYR A 1102 -28.19 13.94 -49.64
N ILE A 1103 -27.70 13.03 -48.79
CA ILE A 1103 -26.75 13.34 -47.69
C ILE A 1103 -25.39 13.76 -48.25
N ASP A 1104 -24.91 13.10 -49.31
CA ASP A 1104 -23.62 13.39 -49.94
C ASP A 1104 -23.63 14.79 -50.61
N ASP A 1105 -24.76 15.18 -51.22
CA ASP A 1105 -24.97 16.52 -51.80
C ASP A 1105 -25.07 17.63 -50.73
N LEU A 1106 -25.86 17.41 -49.66
CA LEU A 1106 -26.00 18.37 -48.55
C LEU A 1106 -24.68 18.59 -47.80
N SER A 1107 -23.88 17.54 -47.64
CA SER A 1107 -22.57 17.60 -46.99
C SER A 1107 -21.51 18.24 -47.88
N CYS A 1108 -21.56 18.06 -49.21
CA CYS A 1108 -20.67 18.78 -50.14
C CYS A 1108 -20.96 20.30 -50.17
N GLN A 1109 -22.22 20.72 -50.25
CA GLN A 1109 -22.58 22.14 -50.29
C GLN A 1109 -22.26 22.89 -48.99
N SER A 1110 -22.41 22.23 -47.84
CA SER A 1110 -22.11 22.82 -46.53
C SER A 1110 -20.60 22.89 -46.23
N VAL A 1111 -19.80 21.94 -46.73
CA VAL A 1111 -18.33 22.01 -46.68
C VAL A 1111 -17.79 23.11 -47.59
N GLU A 1112 -18.31 23.28 -48.81
CA GLU A 1112 -17.93 24.41 -49.68
C GLU A 1112 -18.31 25.76 -49.07
N ALA A 1113 -19.48 25.87 -48.44
CA ALA A 1113 -19.91 27.08 -47.75
C ALA A 1113 -19.03 27.41 -46.53
N LEU A 1114 -18.62 26.38 -45.76
CA LEU A 1114 -17.69 26.54 -44.63
C LEU A 1114 -16.26 26.83 -45.08
N GLU A 1115 -15.78 26.22 -46.17
CA GLU A 1115 -14.47 26.52 -46.76
C GLU A 1115 -14.40 27.97 -47.26
N ARG A 1116 -15.44 28.47 -47.93
CA ARG A 1116 -15.53 29.90 -48.32
C ARG A 1116 -15.57 30.83 -47.11
N LEU A 1117 -16.24 30.44 -46.03
CA LEU A 1117 -16.29 31.23 -44.78
C LEU A 1117 -14.95 31.22 -44.03
N LEU A 1118 -14.24 30.09 -44.02
CA LEU A 1118 -12.96 29.90 -43.32
C LEU A 1118 -11.76 30.45 -44.11
N LEU A 1119 -11.81 30.45 -45.45
CA LEU A 1119 -10.84 31.14 -46.30
C LEU A 1119 -10.85 32.67 -46.09
N SER A 1120 -11.95 33.22 -45.54
CA SER A 1120 -12.03 34.65 -45.17
C SER A 1120 -11.45 34.98 -43.78
N LYS A 1121 -11.10 33.98 -42.95
CA LYS A 1121 -10.60 34.20 -41.57
C LYS A 1121 -9.49 33.21 -41.21
N HIS A 1122 -8.23 33.65 -41.25
CA HIS A 1122 -7.09 32.82 -40.83
C HIS A 1122 -7.00 32.59 -39.31
N SER A 1123 -7.11 31.33 -38.88
CA SER A 1123 -6.03 30.52 -38.25
C SER A 1123 -6.63 29.33 -37.49
N LYS A 1124 -5.97 28.17 -37.60
CA LYS A 1124 -6.24 26.83 -37.04
C LYS A 1124 -6.94 25.84 -38.00
N ILE A 1125 -6.13 24.91 -38.50
CA ILE A 1125 -6.37 23.94 -39.58
C ILE A 1125 -6.97 22.59 -39.07
N ASP A 1126 -7.24 22.42 -37.77
CA ASP A 1126 -7.63 21.09 -37.23
C ASP A 1126 -9.07 20.63 -37.52
N ARG A 1127 -10.04 21.53 -37.71
CA ARG A 1127 -11.45 21.12 -37.87
C ARG A 1127 -11.78 20.50 -39.23
N VAL A 1128 -11.08 20.93 -40.29
CA VAL A 1128 -11.25 20.38 -41.65
C VAL A 1128 -10.64 18.97 -41.73
N ALA A 1129 -9.53 18.72 -41.01
CA ALA A 1129 -8.92 17.39 -40.93
C ALA A 1129 -9.79 16.39 -40.15
N VAL A 1130 -10.42 16.82 -39.04
CA VAL A 1130 -11.36 15.98 -38.28
C VAL A 1130 -12.60 15.65 -39.10
N MET A 1131 -13.20 16.62 -39.81
CA MET A 1131 -14.37 16.35 -40.67
C MET A 1131 -14.02 15.52 -41.91
N ASN A 1132 -12.82 15.67 -42.50
CA ASN A 1132 -12.35 14.78 -43.58
C ASN A 1132 -12.03 13.36 -43.09
N CYS A 1133 -11.55 13.20 -41.85
CA CYS A 1133 -11.39 11.88 -41.21
C CYS A 1133 -12.75 11.24 -40.89
N GLU A 1134 -13.72 12.00 -40.38
CA GLU A 1134 -15.09 11.52 -40.14
C GLU A 1134 -15.80 11.16 -41.45
N ARG A 1135 -15.59 11.94 -42.53
CA ARG A 1135 -16.07 11.62 -43.89
C ARG A 1135 -15.50 10.30 -44.38
N LYS A 1136 -14.19 10.08 -44.24
CA LYS A 1136 -13.53 8.82 -44.66
C LYS A 1136 -13.95 7.62 -43.81
N ALA A 1137 -14.12 7.79 -42.50
CA ALA A 1137 -14.57 6.74 -41.59
C ALA A 1137 -16.04 6.35 -41.85
N THR A 1138 -16.90 7.34 -42.06
CA THR A 1138 -18.32 7.12 -42.37
C THR A 1138 -18.50 6.47 -43.76
N LEU A 1139 -17.72 6.89 -44.77
CA LEU A 1139 -17.69 6.23 -46.09
C LEU A 1139 -17.15 4.79 -46.03
N ALA A 1140 -16.22 4.49 -45.14
CA ALA A 1140 -15.67 3.14 -44.95
C ALA A 1140 -16.68 2.21 -44.25
N GLU A 1141 -17.36 2.68 -43.18
CA GLU A 1141 -18.44 1.94 -42.51
C GLU A 1141 -19.62 1.68 -43.46
N LEU A 1142 -20.01 2.68 -44.27
CA LEU A 1142 -21.16 2.55 -45.16
C LEU A 1142 -20.86 1.70 -46.40
N ARG A 1143 -19.62 1.72 -46.93
CA ARG A 1143 -19.16 0.75 -47.94
C ARG A 1143 -19.10 -0.68 -47.41
N ALA A 1144 -18.78 -0.85 -46.12
CA ALA A 1144 -18.80 -2.15 -45.46
C ALA A 1144 -20.24 -2.70 -45.28
N ILE A 1145 -21.21 -1.82 -45.02
CA ILE A 1145 -22.63 -2.18 -44.95
C ILE A 1145 -23.19 -2.53 -46.34
N ALA A 1146 -22.81 -1.77 -47.39
CA ALA A 1146 -23.20 -2.07 -48.77
C ALA A 1146 -22.57 -3.35 -49.33
N SER A 1147 -21.35 -3.71 -48.90
CA SER A 1147 -20.69 -4.96 -49.30
C SER A 1147 -21.29 -6.19 -48.61
N HIS A 1148 -21.82 -6.04 -47.39
CA HIS A 1148 -22.55 -7.10 -46.68
C HIS A 1148 -23.94 -7.40 -47.28
N GLY A 1149 -24.48 -6.52 -48.14
CA GLY A 1149 -25.76 -6.74 -48.83
C GLY A 1149 -25.65 -7.53 -50.15
N ARG A 1150 -24.45 -7.93 -50.59
CA ARG A 1150 -24.23 -8.73 -51.81
C ARG A 1150 -23.95 -10.22 -51.56
N ASN A 1151 -23.81 -10.65 -50.29
CA ASN A 1151 -23.63 -12.06 -49.90
C ASN A 1151 -24.84 -12.58 -49.12
#